data_AF-A0A976K9B2-F1
#
_entry.id   AF-A0A976K9B2-F1
#
_cell.length_a   1.000
_cell.length_b   1.000
_cell.length_c   1.000
_cell.angle_alpha   90.00
_cell.angle_beta   90.00
_cell.angle_gamma   90.00
#
_symmetry.space_group_name_H-M   'P 1'
#
loop_
_entity.id
_entity.type
_entity.pdbx_description
1 polymer ?
#
loop_
_entity_poly.entity_id
_entity_poly.type
_entity_poly.pdbx_seq_one_letter_code
_entity_poly.pdbx_strand_id
1 'polypeptide(L)'
;DFPHNSIAEPDRSVDNTTIWTEDFSRDYYLDLLFTEGGGANSMRNFYIEQSSNRYTVYGDVTDWALAPDDACNYDDDLGGPAVWQFLIDTTTDWYNSQVAAGMTPDEIDAYLSQFDVWDRYDWDGDGNFDEPDGYIDHAQFVHAGEGNEAGGGALGDCAIWSHSWFAYYWLVGAAGPSPDFLIGGIQIGNSSFWVNKYTIQPENGGVGVFAHEYAHDLGLPDLYDYTGENSTGFWTLMSSGSWLSQNPYDIGSAPDHLGVWEKFQLGWLNYEVAWAGNKSEHKLGPAETNTKQAQGLFVVLPLKPVVTQIGEPYSGEYFYYSGAGNNLDNFMYQSFTLLSSSTLTAWVNYDIELDWDYAYLVVSTDGGATWDHVATDHSTSFDPNGQNFGNGITGNSGGWVALSADLSAYTGDVLLGFRYWTDVAAVNPGFMVDDIEVTGYPIDDAESDFGWTFDGFRLTTGEETAYYNNYYVAEFRQYRGYDLGLANAYNFGWGGVPGLGNWVERFPYQNGLLISYWDTSFARNNVGAYCAAGRCGGLLLPVDAHPELMYRADGGIWRNRVQTYDSTFGLEPTDAITLHWRGDPSYHPSLPAVPIFDDNNSYYDPGNPTGSVITPVTGTQIRVKSVSAHGSFMQVEVRPSK
;
A
#
# COMPACT_ATOMS: atom_id res chain seq x y z
N ASP A 1 2.63 -18.12 -27.48
CA ASP A 1 1.52 -19.10 -27.67
C ASP A 1 0.09 -18.53 -27.70
N PHE A 2 -0.24 -17.49 -26.92
CA PHE A 2 -1.62 -16.96 -26.80
C PHE A 2 -1.75 -15.54 -27.41
N PRO A 3 -2.35 -15.37 -28.60
CA PRO A 3 -2.49 -14.05 -29.24
C PRO A 3 -3.66 -13.24 -28.65
N HIS A 4 -3.62 -11.91 -28.80
CA HIS A 4 -4.77 -11.05 -28.51
C HIS A 4 -6.01 -11.46 -29.35
N ASN A 5 -7.19 -11.02 -28.94
CA ASN A 5 -8.50 -11.42 -29.47
C ASN A 5 -8.78 -12.93 -29.33
N SER A 6 -8.18 -13.58 -28.33
CA SER A 6 -8.44 -14.99 -27.99
C SER A 6 -9.42 -15.18 -26.84
N ILE A 7 -9.87 -14.09 -26.20
CA ILE A 7 -10.91 -14.14 -25.17
C ILE A 7 -12.25 -14.51 -25.83
N ALA A 8 -12.89 -15.56 -25.33
CA ALA A 8 -14.14 -16.05 -25.90
C ALA A 8 -15.28 -15.04 -25.65
N GLU A 9 -16.15 -14.86 -26.66
CA GLU A 9 -17.38 -14.08 -26.48
C GLU A 9 -18.23 -14.70 -25.36
N PRO A 10 -18.53 -13.96 -24.29
CA PRO A 10 -19.26 -14.52 -23.15
C PRO A 10 -20.74 -14.74 -23.49
N ASP A 11 -21.29 -15.88 -23.06
CA ASP A 11 -22.74 -16.11 -23.12
C ASP A 11 -23.43 -15.21 -22.10
N ARG A 12 -23.99 -14.08 -22.58
CA ARG A 12 -24.67 -13.07 -21.76
C ARG A 12 -25.92 -13.57 -21.02
N SER A 13 -26.35 -14.82 -21.23
CA SER A 13 -27.40 -15.44 -20.40
C SER A 13 -26.87 -16.03 -19.09
N VAL A 14 -25.56 -16.20 -18.95
CA VAL A 14 -24.90 -16.80 -17.78
C VAL A 14 -23.63 -16.07 -17.33
N ASP A 15 -23.11 -15.13 -18.12
CA ASP A 15 -21.96 -14.28 -17.82
C ASP A 15 -22.31 -12.80 -18.03
N ASN A 16 -22.31 -12.03 -16.95
CA ASN A 16 -22.48 -10.59 -16.96
C ASN A 16 -21.34 -9.85 -16.25
N THR A 17 -20.16 -10.46 -16.24
CA THR A 17 -18.94 -9.94 -15.61
C THR A 17 -17.87 -9.63 -16.65
N THR A 18 -17.77 -10.44 -17.70
CA THR A 18 -16.64 -10.38 -18.62
C THR A 18 -16.75 -9.19 -19.59
N ILE A 19 -15.77 -8.29 -19.55
CA ILE A 19 -15.59 -7.27 -20.59
C ILE A 19 -15.15 -7.97 -21.87
N TRP A 20 -15.82 -7.67 -22.99
CA TRP A 20 -15.53 -8.28 -24.28
C TRP A 20 -15.88 -7.34 -25.43
N THR A 21 -15.03 -7.32 -26.44
CA THR A 21 -15.28 -6.70 -27.76
C THR A 21 -14.80 -7.65 -28.86
N GLU A 22 -15.29 -7.48 -30.09
CA GLU A 22 -14.87 -8.29 -31.24
C GLU A 22 -13.39 -8.05 -31.60
N ASP A 23 -12.87 -6.87 -31.29
CA ASP A 23 -11.49 -6.49 -31.59
C ASP A 23 -10.90 -5.53 -30.53
N PHE A 24 -10.03 -6.06 -29.67
CA PHE A 24 -9.15 -5.32 -28.75
C PHE A 24 -7.95 -4.73 -29.52
N SER A 25 -8.27 -3.84 -30.46
CA SER A 25 -7.30 -3.17 -31.32
C SER A 25 -6.59 -2.00 -30.62
N ARG A 26 -5.52 -1.50 -31.25
CA ARG A 26 -4.90 -0.22 -30.85
C ARG A 26 -5.92 0.93 -30.73
N ASP A 27 -6.86 1.02 -31.67
CA ASP A 27 -7.90 2.06 -31.66
C ASP A 27 -8.85 1.89 -30.47
N TYR A 28 -9.18 0.66 -30.08
CA TYR A 28 -9.96 0.39 -28.87
C TYR A 28 -9.29 0.98 -27.62
N TYR A 29 -7.98 0.76 -27.44
CA TYR A 29 -7.26 1.29 -26.29
C TYR A 29 -7.03 2.80 -26.36
N LEU A 30 -6.82 3.37 -27.54
CA LEU A 30 -6.80 4.83 -27.71
C LEU A 30 -8.12 5.45 -27.23
N ASP A 31 -9.25 4.81 -27.56
CA ASP A 31 -10.56 5.27 -27.11
C ASP A 31 -10.73 5.10 -25.58
N LEU A 32 -10.38 3.92 -25.04
CA LEU A 32 -10.47 3.58 -23.62
C LEU A 32 -9.60 4.49 -22.75
N LEU A 33 -8.40 4.84 -23.20
CA LEU A 33 -7.43 5.59 -22.40
C LEU A 33 -7.59 7.10 -22.59
N PHE A 34 -7.81 7.57 -23.83
CA PHE A 34 -7.58 8.97 -24.18
C PHE A 34 -8.78 9.72 -24.76
N THR A 35 -9.95 9.09 -24.94
CA THR A 35 -11.15 9.83 -25.39
C THR A 35 -11.51 10.92 -24.39
N GLU A 36 -11.76 12.13 -24.88
CA GLU A 36 -12.34 13.23 -24.08
C GLU A 36 -13.73 13.59 -24.59
N GLY A 37 -14.70 13.73 -23.69
CA GLY A 37 -16.02 14.23 -24.05
C GLY A 37 -17.04 14.03 -22.94
N GLY A 38 -18.10 14.83 -22.96
CA GLY A 38 -19.20 14.69 -22.01
C GLY A 38 -19.83 13.30 -22.09
N GLY A 39 -19.68 12.51 -21.03
CA GLY A 39 -20.18 11.14 -20.94
C GLY A 39 -19.27 10.07 -21.56
N ALA A 40 -18.04 10.41 -21.98
CA ALA A 40 -17.06 9.42 -22.38
C ALA A 40 -16.61 8.61 -21.15
N ASN A 41 -16.56 7.29 -21.29
CA ASN A 41 -15.97 6.42 -20.28
C ASN A 41 -14.54 6.08 -20.70
N SER A 42 -13.57 6.85 -20.20
CA SER A 42 -12.15 6.67 -20.50
C SER A 42 -11.29 7.04 -19.30
N MET A 43 -10.05 6.57 -19.25
CA MET A 43 -9.10 6.94 -18.19
C MET A 43 -8.88 8.47 -18.16
N ARG A 44 -8.80 9.10 -19.34
CA ARG A 44 -8.71 10.55 -19.48
C ARG A 44 -9.90 11.28 -18.85
N ASN A 45 -11.12 10.89 -19.21
CA ASN A 45 -12.31 11.57 -18.70
C ASN A 45 -12.49 11.31 -17.19
N PHE A 46 -12.11 10.12 -16.72
CA PHE A 46 -12.03 9.79 -15.29
C PHE A 46 -11.14 10.79 -14.53
N TYR A 47 -9.88 10.98 -14.94
CA TYR A 47 -8.97 11.88 -14.26
C TYR A 47 -9.33 13.36 -14.40
N ILE A 48 -9.96 13.78 -15.49
CA ILE A 48 -10.55 15.12 -15.62
C ILE A 48 -11.63 15.33 -14.54
N GLU A 49 -12.52 14.35 -14.34
CA GLU A 49 -13.54 14.41 -13.31
C GLU A 49 -12.91 14.44 -11.89
N GLN A 50 -12.05 13.47 -11.57
CA GLN A 50 -11.45 13.32 -10.24
C GLN A 50 -10.65 14.54 -9.82
N SER A 51 -9.90 15.13 -10.74
CA SER A 51 -9.05 16.29 -10.47
C SER A 51 -9.79 17.62 -10.57
N SER A 52 -11.07 17.60 -10.96
CA SER A 52 -11.84 18.79 -11.37
C SER A 52 -11.10 19.62 -12.43
N ASN A 53 -10.63 18.94 -13.47
CA ASN A 53 -9.92 19.48 -14.62
C ASN A 53 -8.57 20.14 -14.28
N ARG A 54 -7.90 19.67 -13.21
CA ARG A 54 -6.52 20.09 -12.87
C ARG A 54 -5.46 19.15 -13.44
N TYR A 55 -5.85 17.90 -13.70
CA TYR A 55 -5.00 16.84 -14.20
C TYR A 55 -5.72 16.07 -15.29
N THR A 56 -4.97 15.61 -16.28
CA THR A 56 -5.46 14.72 -17.32
C THR A 56 -4.28 13.97 -17.94
N VAL A 57 -4.58 12.94 -18.72
CA VAL A 57 -3.61 12.02 -19.30
C VAL A 57 -3.64 12.09 -20.81
N TYR A 58 -2.46 12.17 -21.41
CA TYR A 58 -2.23 12.08 -22.85
C TYR A 58 -1.20 10.97 -23.08
N GLY A 59 -1.28 10.32 -24.24
CA GLY A 59 -0.33 9.28 -24.59
C GLY A 59 -0.61 8.72 -25.98
N ASP A 60 0.09 7.65 -26.29
CA ASP A 60 -0.13 6.84 -27.48
C ASP A 60 -0.24 5.36 -27.06
N VAL A 61 -0.79 4.54 -27.94
CA VAL A 61 -0.84 3.08 -27.79
C VAL A 61 -0.05 2.50 -28.96
N THR A 62 0.82 1.52 -28.72
CA THR A 62 1.53 0.83 -29.80
C THR A 62 0.64 -0.22 -30.46
N ASP A 63 1.02 -0.70 -31.64
CA ASP A 63 0.47 -1.97 -32.12
C ASP A 63 0.90 -3.12 -31.18
N TRP A 64 0.17 -4.23 -31.21
CA TRP A 64 0.49 -5.43 -30.44
C TRP A 64 1.89 -5.96 -30.80
N ALA A 65 2.79 -6.00 -29.82
CA ALA A 65 4.10 -6.63 -29.90
C ALA A 65 4.00 -8.14 -29.57
N LEU A 66 4.90 -8.94 -30.13
CA LEU A 66 4.95 -10.38 -29.89
C LEU A 66 6.11 -10.74 -28.98
N ALA A 67 5.80 -11.21 -27.77
CA ALA A 67 6.80 -11.83 -26.90
C ALA A 67 7.26 -13.19 -27.50
N PRO A 68 8.56 -13.52 -27.47
CA PRO A 68 9.13 -14.69 -28.15
C PRO A 68 8.82 -16.02 -27.46
N ASP A 69 8.61 -16.00 -26.14
CA ASP A 69 8.28 -17.16 -25.31
C ASP A 69 6.77 -17.34 -25.07
N ASP A 70 6.40 -18.50 -24.50
CA ASP A 70 5.04 -18.85 -24.13
C ASP A 70 4.57 -18.11 -22.85
N ALA A 71 3.27 -17.84 -22.73
CA ALA A 71 2.69 -17.00 -21.68
C ALA A 71 3.10 -17.46 -20.26
N CYS A 72 3.09 -18.77 -20.00
CA CYS A 72 3.49 -19.33 -18.71
C CYS A 72 4.95 -19.06 -18.31
N ASN A 73 5.83 -18.62 -19.22
CA ASN A 73 7.21 -18.28 -18.89
C ASN A 73 7.36 -16.84 -18.37
N TYR A 74 6.28 -16.05 -18.42
CA TYR A 74 6.22 -14.69 -17.88
C TYR A 74 5.34 -14.57 -16.63
N ASP A 75 4.82 -15.69 -16.14
CA ASP A 75 3.97 -15.80 -14.97
C ASP A 75 4.66 -15.22 -13.72
N ASP A 76 3.93 -14.38 -12.98
CA ASP A 76 4.40 -13.72 -11.76
C ASP A 76 4.56 -14.69 -10.57
N ASP A 77 3.86 -15.83 -10.55
CA ASP A 77 4.01 -16.88 -9.54
C ASP A 77 5.36 -17.60 -9.63
N LEU A 78 6.07 -17.47 -10.75
CA LEU A 78 7.45 -17.96 -10.88
C LEU A 78 8.44 -17.13 -10.04
N GLY A 79 8.02 -15.95 -9.60
CA GLY A 79 8.83 -14.98 -8.87
C GLY A 79 9.96 -14.38 -9.72
N GLY A 80 10.62 -13.36 -9.16
CA GLY A 80 11.80 -12.76 -9.77
C GLY A 80 11.49 -11.99 -11.08
N PRO A 81 12.36 -12.08 -12.11
CA PRO A 81 12.31 -11.20 -13.29
C PRO A 81 11.36 -11.65 -14.41
N ALA A 82 10.47 -12.63 -14.21
CA ALA A 82 9.67 -13.21 -15.30
C ALA A 82 8.81 -12.15 -16.03
N VAL A 83 8.03 -11.38 -15.28
CA VAL A 83 7.24 -10.26 -15.83
C VAL A 83 8.16 -9.20 -16.44
N TRP A 84 9.31 -8.88 -15.83
CA TRP A 84 10.21 -7.89 -16.44
C TRP A 84 10.88 -8.40 -17.72
N GLN A 85 11.05 -9.70 -17.87
CA GLN A 85 11.47 -10.30 -19.13
C GLN A 85 10.40 -10.12 -20.21
N PHE A 86 9.10 -10.25 -19.86
CA PHE A 86 8.01 -9.89 -20.77
C PHE A 86 8.10 -8.43 -21.22
N LEU A 87 8.38 -7.50 -20.30
CA LEU A 87 8.56 -6.09 -20.64
C LEU A 87 9.76 -5.87 -21.57
N ILE A 88 10.91 -6.49 -21.29
CA ILE A 88 12.10 -6.42 -22.16
C ILE A 88 11.79 -6.96 -23.55
N ASP A 89 11.18 -8.14 -23.61
CA ASP A 89 10.95 -8.83 -24.87
C ASP A 89 9.94 -8.08 -25.75
N THR A 90 8.86 -7.57 -25.17
CA THR A 90 7.84 -6.80 -25.89
C THR A 90 8.34 -5.42 -26.32
N THR A 91 9.09 -4.70 -25.48
CA THR A 91 9.70 -3.41 -25.87
C THR A 91 10.79 -3.59 -26.92
N THR A 92 11.55 -4.68 -26.85
CA THR A 92 12.56 -5.04 -27.86
C THR A 92 11.92 -5.42 -29.19
N ASP A 93 10.85 -6.22 -29.17
CA ASP A 93 10.09 -6.56 -30.38
C ASP A 93 9.49 -5.30 -31.02
N TRP A 94 8.85 -4.43 -30.22
CA TRP A 94 8.36 -3.14 -30.70
C TRP A 94 9.47 -2.32 -31.36
N TYR A 95 10.62 -2.12 -30.69
CA TYR A 95 11.74 -1.36 -31.26
C TYR A 95 12.21 -1.96 -32.60
N ASN A 96 12.40 -3.27 -32.65
CA ASN A 96 12.83 -3.97 -33.85
C ASN A 96 11.80 -3.87 -34.98
N SER A 97 10.50 -3.86 -34.65
CA SER A 97 9.41 -3.67 -35.61
C SER A 97 9.43 -2.28 -36.24
N GLN A 98 9.75 -1.23 -35.46
CA GLN A 98 9.89 0.14 -35.96
C GLN A 98 11.10 0.27 -36.88
N VAL A 99 12.23 -0.34 -36.51
CA VAL A 99 13.42 -0.41 -37.38
C VAL A 99 13.11 -1.16 -38.69
N ALA A 100 12.39 -2.27 -38.62
CA ALA A 100 11.96 -3.03 -39.79
C ALA A 100 10.98 -2.25 -40.67
N ALA A 101 10.15 -1.39 -40.07
CA ALA A 101 9.26 -0.45 -40.76
C ALA A 101 10.00 0.74 -41.39
N GLY A 102 11.30 0.89 -41.12
CA GLY A 102 12.18 1.87 -41.73
C GLY A 102 12.51 3.09 -40.87
N MET A 103 12.08 3.11 -39.60
CA MET A 103 12.50 4.15 -38.66
C MET A 103 13.98 3.99 -38.29
N THR A 104 14.69 5.09 -38.23
CA THR A 104 16.05 5.17 -37.68
C THR A 104 16.01 5.22 -36.15
N PRO A 105 17.10 4.84 -35.45
CA PRO A 105 17.19 5.00 -34.00
C PRO A 105 16.86 6.42 -33.52
N ASP A 106 17.35 7.45 -34.23
CA ASP A 106 17.06 8.86 -33.90
C ASP A 106 15.56 9.20 -34.03
N GLU A 107 14.84 8.60 -34.98
CA GLU A 107 13.39 8.78 -35.13
C GLU A 107 12.61 8.06 -34.03
N ILE A 108 13.09 6.91 -33.56
CA ILE A 108 12.51 6.19 -32.43
C ILE A 108 12.74 6.97 -31.13
N ASP A 109 13.97 7.47 -30.91
CA ASP A 109 14.29 8.32 -29.76
C ASP A 109 13.45 9.61 -29.79
N ALA A 110 13.28 10.25 -30.95
CA ALA A 110 12.42 11.42 -31.08
C ALA A 110 10.93 11.13 -30.82
N TYR A 111 10.48 9.90 -31.10
CA TYR A 111 9.13 9.48 -30.72
C TYR A 111 9.02 9.28 -29.21
N LEU A 112 9.95 8.56 -28.60
CA LEU A 112 9.97 8.24 -27.16
C LEU A 112 10.17 9.49 -26.28
N SER A 113 10.93 10.48 -26.76
CA SER A 113 11.16 11.74 -26.03
C SER A 113 9.89 12.57 -25.81
N GLN A 114 8.75 12.20 -26.40
CA GLN A 114 7.46 12.86 -26.14
C GLN A 114 6.82 12.39 -24.82
N PHE A 115 7.32 11.29 -24.25
CA PHE A 115 6.80 10.65 -23.04
C PHE A 115 7.80 10.68 -21.87
N ASP A 116 8.90 11.43 -22.02
CA ASP A 116 9.87 11.75 -20.99
C ASP A 116 9.88 13.27 -20.88
N VAL A 117 9.06 13.78 -19.97
CA VAL A 117 8.79 15.21 -19.77
C VAL A 117 9.03 15.62 -18.32
N TRP A 118 8.88 14.70 -17.38
CA TRP A 118 8.91 14.97 -15.95
C TRP A 118 10.03 14.24 -15.24
N ASP A 119 10.87 15.00 -14.57
CA ASP A 119 11.83 14.48 -13.60
C ASP A 119 11.09 14.29 -12.28
N ARG A 120 10.55 13.07 -12.11
CA ARG A 120 9.77 12.72 -10.91
C ARG A 120 10.58 12.85 -9.62
N TYR A 121 11.89 12.68 -9.70
CA TYR A 121 12.76 12.51 -8.54
C TYR A 121 13.63 13.73 -8.25
N ASP A 122 13.58 14.77 -9.08
CA ASP A 122 14.51 15.91 -9.03
C ASP A 122 15.95 15.38 -8.93
N TRP A 123 16.30 14.50 -9.87
CA TRP A 123 17.46 13.62 -9.74
C TRP A 123 18.78 14.41 -9.76
N ASP A 124 18.80 15.56 -10.43
CA ASP A 124 19.95 16.46 -10.46
C ASP A 124 19.92 17.54 -9.35
N GLY A 125 18.81 17.62 -8.61
CA GLY A 125 18.63 18.43 -7.41
C GLY A 125 18.54 19.93 -7.67
N ASP A 126 18.09 20.34 -8.86
CA ASP A 126 17.93 21.74 -9.22
C ASP A 126 16.54 22.32 -8.87
N GLY A 127 15.60 21.45 -8.49
CA GLY A 127 14.23 21.78 -8.10
C GLY A 127 13.24 21.96 -9.25
N ASN A 128 13.62 21.59 -10.48
CA ASN A 128 12.80 21.64 -11.68
C ASN A 128 12.31 20.25 -12.08
N PHE A 129 11.05 19.95 -11.74
CA PHE A 129 10.41 18.68 -12.11
C PHE A 129 9.89 18.67 -13.56
N ASP A 130 9.88 19.82 -14.24
CA ASP A 130 9.33 20.01 -15.58
C ASP A 130 10.42 19.82 -16.67
N GLU A 131 11.25 18.79 -16.53
CA GLU A 131 12.32 18.45 -17.47
C GLU A 131 12.54 16.93 -17.60
N PRO A 132 13.11 16.44 -18.72
CA PRO A 132 13.30 15.01 -18.94
C PRO A 132 14.40 14.41 -18.06
N ASP A 133 14.23 13.16 -17.65
CA ASP A 133 15.19 12.40 -16.83
C ASP A 133 15.74 11.14 -17.55
N GLY A 134 15.28 10.85 -18.76
CA GLY A 134 15.66 9.70 -19.56
C GLY A 134 14.79 8.46 -19.34
N TYR A 135 13.84 8.50 -18.39
CA TYR A 135 12.82 7.50 -18.18
C TYR A 135 11.49 7.96 -18.78
N ILE A 136 10.72 7.01 -19.32
CA ILE A 136 9.33 7.26 -19.71
C ILE A 136 8.50 7.56 -18.46
N ASP A 137 7.83 8.72 -18.44
CA ASP A 137 7.08 9.27 -17.31
C ASP A 137 6.04 8.27 -16.76
N HIS A 138 5.33 7.60 -17.67
CA HIS A 138 4.24 6.68 -17.41
C HIS A 138 4.22 5.56 -18.46
N ALA A 139 4.61 4.34 -18.06
CA ALA A 139 4.58 3.16 -18.93
C ALA A 139 3.50 2.16 -18.48
N GLN A 140 2.52 1.91 -19.34
CA GLN A 140 1.45 0.93 -19.11
C GLN A 140 1.53 -0.18 -20.15
N PHE A 141 1.56 -1.43 -19.68
CA PHE A 141 1.66 -2.62 -20.51
C PHE A 141 0.34 -3.36 -20.53
N VAL A 142 -0.05 -3.86 -21.70
CA VAL A 142 -1.23 -4.71 -21.86
C VAL A 142 -0.77 -6.07 -22.35
N HIS A 143 -1.16 -7.14 -21.64
CA HIS A 143 -0.90 -8.50 -22.07
C HIS A 143 -2.15 -9.15 -22.67
N ALA A 144 -1.96 -10.10 -23.59
CA ALA A 144 -3.08 -10.85 -24.18
C ALA A 144 -3.78 -11.73 -23.14
N GLY A 145 -5.09 -11.89 -23.27
CA GLY A 145 -5.91 -12.70 -22.36
C GLY A 145 -6.41 -11.98 -21.11
N GLU A 146 -7.05 -12.75 -20.23
CA GLU A 146 -7.60 -12.27 -18.95
C GLU A 146 -6.51 -12.28 -17.87
N GLY A 147 -6.63 -11.39 -16.88
CA GLY A 147 -5.67 -11.29 -15.77
C GLY A 147 -5.88 -12.40 -14.74
N ASN A 148 -4.81 -12.79 -14.05
CA ASN A 148 -4.85 -13.86 -13.04
C ASN A 148 -5.81 -13.51 -11.88
N GLU A 149 -5.94 -12.22 -11.54
CA GLU A 149 -6.86 -11.73 -10.51
C GLU A 149 -8.34 -12.05 -10.78
N ALA A 150 -8.69 -12.29 -12.06
CA ALA A 150 -10.01 -12.71 -12.51
C ALA A 150 -10.11 -14.23 -12.80
N GLY A 151 -9.03 -14.98 -12.55
CA GLY A 151 -8.91 -16.42 -12.82
C GLY A 151 -8.20 -16.77 -14.12
N GLY A 152 -7.63 -15.79 -14.83
CA GLY A 152 -6.73 -15.98 -15.98
C GLY A 152 -7.37 -16.55 -17.26
N GLY A 153 -8.70 -16.73 -17.27
CA GLY A 153 -9.43 -17.22 -18.44
C GLY A 153 -8.88 -18.53 -19.00
N ALA A 154 -8.52 -18.52 -20.29
CA ALA A 154 -7.94 -19.69 -20.97
C ALA A 154 -6.49 -20.01 -20.55
N LEU A 155 -5.77 -19.03 -19.97
CA LEU A 155 -4.41 -19.20 -19.46
C LEU A 155 -4.39 -19.72 -18.01
N GLY A 156 -5.48 -19.51 -17.26
CA GLY A 156 -5.55 -19.88 -15.84
C GLY A 156 -4.43 -19.21 -15.05
N ASP A 157 -3.82 -19.95 -14.13
CA ASP A 157 -2.74 -19.47 -13.26
C ASP A 157 -1.49 -18.99 -14.02
N CYS A 158 -1.34 -19.30 -15.31
CA CYS A 158 -0.23 -18.76 -16.13
C CYS A 158 -0.45 -17.31 -16.59
N ALA A 159 -1.64 -16.74 -16.41
CA ALA A 159 -1.88 -15.33 -16.72
C ALA A 159 -1.07 -14.45 -15.77
N ILE A 160 -0.66 -13.27 -16.24
CA ILE A 160 -0.04 -12.27 -15.37
C ILE A 160 -1.13 -11.66 -14.47
N TRP A 161 -0.84 -11.48 -13.19
CA TRP A 161 -1.68 -10.68 -12.28
C TRP A 161 -1.48 -9.18 -12.52
N SER A 162 -2.56 -8.40 -12.67
CA SER A 162 -2.46 -6.93 -12.86
C SER A 162 -1.76 -6.22 -11.69
N HIS A 163 -0.74 -5.40 -11.96
CA HIS A 163 -0.03 -4.67 -10.89
C HIS A 163 0.78 -3.46 -11.39
N SER A 164 1.24 -2.65 -10.43
CA SER A 164 2.19 -1.55 -10.59
C SER A 164 3.48 -1.83 -9.81
N TRP A 165 4.64 -1.74 -10.45
CA TRP A 165 5.93 -2.00 -9.79
C TRP A 165 7.11 -1.27 -10.43
N PHE A 166 8.31 -1.44 -9.85
CA PHE A 166 9.59 -0.95 -10.37
C PHE A 166 10.40 -2.08 -11.02
N ALA A 167 10.65 -2.00 -12.31
CA ALA A 167 11.40 -3.01 -13.04
C ALA A 167 12.88 -3.02 -12.63
N TYR A 168 13.43 -4.21 -12.33
CA TYR A 168 14.85 -4.40 -11.98
C TYR A 168 15.38 -3.43 -10.91
N TYR A 169 14.59 -3.15 -9.88
CA TYR A 169 14.98 -2.21 -8.80
C TYR A 169 16.25 -2.61 -8.03
N TRP A 170 16.71 -3.87 -8.11
CA TRP A 170 18.01 -4.28 -7.56
C TRP A 170 19.22 -3.81 -8.37
N LEU A 171 19.02 -3.26 -9.57
CA LEU A 171 20.08 -2.66 -10.39
C LEU A 171 20.30 -1.18 -10.09
N VAL A 172 19.70 -0.64 -9.03
CA VAL A 172 20.03 0.69 -8.52
C VAL A 172 21.54 0.79 -8.27
N GLY A 173 22.15 1.86 -8.78
CA GLY A 173 23.61 2.08 -8.78
C GLY A 173 24.37 1.34 -9.89
N ALA A 174 23.71 0.53 -10.72
CA ALA A 174 24.34 -0.27 -11.77
C ALA A 174 23.77 -0.05 -13.17
N ALA A 175 22.47 0.25 -13.31
CA ALA A 175 21.81 0.45 -14.60
C ALA A 175 20.85 1.65 -14.59
N GLY A 176 20.71 2.30 -15.74
CA GLY A 176 19.85 3.47 -15.96
C GLY A 176 20.21 4.23 -17.26
N PRO A 177 19.52 5.32 -17.57
CA PRO A 177 19.69 6.09 -18.81
C PRO A 177 21.05 6.78 -18.91
N SER A 178 21.71 7.07 -17.78
CA SER A 178 23.02 7.70 -17.76
C SER A 178 23.92 7.18 -16.64
N PRO A 179 25.25 7.34 -16.72
CA PRO A 179 26.16 6.98 -15.63
C PRO A 179 25.89 7.72 -14.31
N ASP A 180 25.21 8.87 -14.38
CA ASP A 180 24.92 9.73 -13.23
C ASP A 180 23.51 9.48 -12.65
N PHE A 181 22.64 8.77 -13.39
CA PHE A 181 21.28 8.45 -12.96
C PHE A 181 20.98 6.96 -13.18
N LEU A 182 21.25 6.15 -12.15
CA LEU A 182 21.20 4.69 -12.17
C LEU A 182 20.19 4.16 -11.14
N ILE A 183 18.89 4.19 -11.47
CA ILE A 183 17.83 3.71 -10.57
C ILE A 183 17.22 2.36 -10.99
N GLY A 184 17.91 1.62 -11.87
CA GLY A 184 17.45 0.37 -12.45
C GLY A 184 16.51 0.60 -13.65
N GLY A 185 15.62 -0.35 -13.90
CA GLY A 185 14.70 -0.31 -15.05
C GLY A 185 15.17 -1.14 -16.25
N ILE A 186 14.43 -0.99 -17.36
CA ILE A 186 14.66 -1.66 -18.64
C ILE A 186 14.88 -0.62 -19.73
N GLN A 187 15.86 -0.86 -20.61
CA GLN A 187 16.06 -0.05 -21.81
C GLN A 187 15.05 -0.47 -22.90
N ILE A 188 14.42 0.48 -23.58
CA ILE A 188 13.48 0.17 -24.67
C ILE A 188 14.30 -0.17 -25.92
N GLY A 189 14.52 -1.47 -26.16
CA GLY A 189 15.32 -1.96 -27.28
C GLY A 189 16.74 -1.39 -27.26
N ASN A 190 17.14 -0.69 -28.34
CA ASN A 190 18.41 0.04 -28.39
C ASN A 190 18.21 1.57 -28.40
N SER A 191 17.10 2.06 -27.83
CA SER A 191 16.81 3.50 -27.71
C SER A 191 17.60 4.14 -26.57
N SER A 192 17.57 5.47 -26.48
CA SER A 192 18.14 6.21 -25.35
C SER A 192 17.25 6.21 -24.10
N PHE A 193 16.04 5.66 -24.18
CA PHE A 193 15.01 5.77 -23.14
C PHE A 193 14.80 4.48 -22.36
N TRP A 194 14.43 4.66 -21.11
CA TRP A 194 14.25 3.58 -20.14
C TRP A 194 12.85 3.58 -19.53
N VAL A 195 12.42 2.43 -19.02
CA VAL A 195 11.23 2.30 -18.18
C VAL A 195 11.67 1.82 -16.81
N ASN A 196 11.34 2.57 -15.77
CA ASN A 196 11.60 2.17 -14.39
C ASN A 196 10.31 1.69 -13.72
N LYS A 197 9.41 2.62 -13.42
CA LYS A 197 8.07 2.27 -12.94
C LYS A 197 7.19 1.88 -14.13
N TYR A 198 6.44 0.81 -13.96
CA TYR A 198 5.49 0.32 -14.96
C TYR A 198 4.21 -0.13 -14.29
N THR A 199 3.14 -0.18 -15.08
CA THR A 199 1.93 -0.91 -14.75
C THR A 199 1.66 -1.97 -15.82
N ILE A 200 1.02 -3.08 -15.46
CA ILE A 200 0.60 -4.12 -16.40
C ILE A 200 -0.85 -4.56 -16.16
N GLN A 201 -1.64 -4.68 -17.22
CA GLN A 201 -3.07 -5.02 -17.19
C GLN A 201 -3.43 -6.04 -18.29
N PRO A 202 -4.54 -6.78 -18.16
CA PRO A 202 -5.01 -7.72 -19.17
C PRO A 202 -5.67 -7.02 -20.36
N GLU A 203 -5.79 -7.77 -21.44
CA GLU A 203 -6.43 -7.36 -22.70
C GLU A 203 -7.85 -6.84 -22.48
N ASN A 204 -8.62 -7.51 -21.61
CA ASN A 204 -9.98 -7.10 -21.25
C ASN A 204 -10.06 -6.16 -20.03
N GLY A 205 -8.97 -5.48 -19.68
CA GLY A 205 -8.98 -4.43 -18.65
C GLY A 205 -9.92 -3.29 -19.01
N GLY A 206 -10.84 -2.95 -18.10
CA GLY A 206 -11.71 -1.78 -18.25
C GLY A 206 -11.05 -0.50 -17.72
N VAL A 207 -11.74 0.64 -17.86
CA VAL A 207 -11.27 1.95 -17.34
C VAL A 207 -10.90 1.86 -15.86
N GLY A 208 -11.57 1.02 -15.09
CA GLY A 208 -11.33 0.89 -13.66
C GLY A 208 -9.97 0.32 -13.31
N VAL A 209 -9.50 -0.73 -13.99
CA VAL A 209 -8.16 -1.30 -13.74
C VAL A 209 -7.08 -0.35 -14.22
N PHE A 210 -7.20 0.22 -15.43
CA PHE A 210 -6.24 1.22 -15.91
C PHE A 210 -6.15 2.44 -15.00
N ALA A 211 -7.28 2.96 -14.51
CA ALA A 211 -7.29 4.08 -13.58
C ALA A 211 -6.73 3.70 -12.20
N HIS A 212 -6.98 2.49 -11.71
CA HIS A 212 -6.42 2.01 -10.44
C HIS A 212 -4.90 1.93 -10.50
N GLU A 213 -4.37 1.28 -11.52
CA GLU A 213 -2.93 1.10 -11.69
C GLU A 213 -2.22 2.43 -11.97
N TYR A 214 -2.83 3.31 -12.77
CA TYR A 214 -2.30 4.66 -12.99
C TYR A 214 -2.29 5.49 -11.69
N ALA A 215 -3.22 5.27 -10.77
CA ALA A 215 -3.22 5.95 -9.48
C ALA A 215 -2.05 5.51 -8.57
N HIS A 216 -1.58 4.26 -8.67
CA HIS A 216 -0.30 3.86 -8.07
C HIS A 216 0.86 4.61 -8.68
N ASP A 217 0.83 4.85 -9.99
CA ASP A 217 1.87 5.61 -10.66
C ASP A 217 2.00 7.03 -10.07
N LEU A 218 0.86 7.65 -9.77
CA LEU A 218 0.75 8.93 -9.06
C LEU A 218 1.09 8.88 -7.56
N GLY A 219 1.39 7.70 -7.00
CA GLY A 219 1.86 7.53 -5.62
C GLY A 219 0.78 7.15 -4.60
N LEU A 220 -0.43 6.78 -5.03
CA LEU A 220 -1.46 6.29 -4.11
C LEU A 220 -1.22 4.81 -3.76
N PRO A 221 -1.41 4.39 -2.50
CA PRO A 221 -1.33 2.98 -2.11
C PRO A 221 -2.64 2.24 -2.38
N ASP A 222 -2.59 0.90 -2.36
CA ASP A 222 -3.81 0.11 -2.19
C ASP A 222 -4.47 0.40 -0.85
N LEU A 223 -5.79 0.49 -0.90
CA LEU A 223 -6.64 0.62 0.28
C LEU A 223 -7.41 -0.67 0.58
N TYR A 224 -7.33 -1.70 -0.26
CA TYR A 224 -7.79 -3.04 0.08
C TYR A 224 -6.80 -3.79 0.99
N ASP A 225 -7.21 -4.98 1.45
CA ASP A 225 -6.42 -5.86 2.30
C ASP A 225 -5.81 -6.97 1.44
N TYR A 226 -4.48 -7.12 1.43
CA TYR A 226 -3.80 -8.14 0.62
C TYR A 226 -4.08 -9.58 1.08
N THR A 227 -4.60 -9.76 2.30
CA THR A 227 -4.91 -11.06 2.90
C THR A 227 -6.40 -11.36 2.94
N GLY A 228 -7.26 -10.48 2.42
CA GLY A 228 -8.72 -10.67 2.46
C GLY A 228 -9.52 -9.44 2.02
N GLU A 229 -10.57 -9.11 2.77
CA GLU A 229 -11.36 -7.89 2.53
C GLU A 229 -11.35 -7.02 3.81
N ASN A 230 -11.35 -5.70 3.64
CA ASN A 230 -11.50 -4.74 4.73
C ASN A 230 -12.73 -3.84 4.51
N SER A 231 -12.90 -2.82 5.35
CA SER A 231 -14.08 -1.94 5.31
C SER A 231 -14.15 -0.98 4.11
N THR A 232 -13.11 -0.89 3.27
CA THR A 232 -13.13 -0.02 2.09
C THR A 232 -14.09 -0.51 1.02
N GLY A 233 -14.27 -1.82 0.88
CA GLY A 233 -15.23 -2.42 -0.05
C GLY A 233 -15.22 -1.76 -1.43
N PHE A 234 -16.39 -1.34 -1.90
CA PHE A 234 -16.56 -0.63 -3.17
C PHE A 234 -16.47 0.91 -3.06
N TRP A 235 -16.06 1.47 -1.92
CA TRP A 235 -16.08 2.92 -1.67
C TRP A 235 -14.96 3.72 -2.35
N THR A 236 -13.96 3.07 -2.94
CA THR A 236 -12.84 3.78 -3.56
C THR A 236 -12.25 3.00 -4.72
N LEU A 237 -11.81 3.74 -5.75
CA LEU A 237 -10.99 3.24 -6.84
C LEU A 237 -9.81 2.40 -6.32
N MET A 238 -9.15 2.81 -5.23
CA MET A 238 -7.97 2.12 -4.68
C MET A 238 -8.32 0.85 -3.89
N SER A 239 -9.54 0.33 -4.06
CA SER A 239 -10.02 -0.94 -3.50
C SER A 239 -10.88 -1.65 -4.54
N SER A 240 -12.03 -2.23 -4.18
CA SER A 240 -12.90 -2.89 -5.15
C SER A 240 -13.70 -1.93 -6.03
N GLY A 241 -13.65 -0.62 -5.78
CA GLY A 241 -14.31 0.40 -6.59
C GLY A 241 -13.83 0.44 -8.04
N SER A 242 -12.60 -0.01 -8.31
CA SER A 242 -12.07 -0.23 -9.67
C SER A 242 -12.84 -1.28 -10.47
N TRP A 243 -13.56 -2.19 -9.80
CA TRP A 243 -14.33 -3.26 -10.43
C TRP A 243 -15.80 -2.93 -10.66
N LEU A 244 -16.22 -1.69 -10.41
CA LEU A 244 -17.60 -1.28 -10.64
C LEU A 244 -17.91 -1.09 -12.14
N SER A 245 -19.20 -0.97 -12.43
CA SER A 245 -19.72 -0.70 -13.77
C SER A 245 -20.99 0.12 -13.68
N GLN A 246 -21.27 0.91 -14.72
CA GLN A 246 -22.53 1.64 -14.87
C GLN A 246 -23.54 0.89 -15.74
N ASN A 247 -23.22 -0.36 -16.11
CA ASN A 247 -24.06 -1.21 -16.93
C ASN A 247 -24.25 -2.60 -16.29
N PRO A 248 -25.24 -3.39 -16.73
CA PRO A 248 -25.55 -4.68 -16.11
C PRO A 248 -24.82 -5.88 -16.73
N TYR A 249 -23.96 -5.69 -17.74
CA TYR A 249 -23.38 -6.76 -18.55
C TYR A 249 -21.87 -6.95 -18.41
N ASP A 250 -21.19 -6.15 -17.57
CA ASP A 250 -19.78 -6.34 -17.22
C ASP A 250 -19.46 -5.85 -15.80
N ILE A 251 -18.25 -6.15 -15.31
CA ILE A 251 -17.64 -5.50 -14.15
C ILE A 251 -16.30 -4.85 -14.56
N GLY A 252 -15.89 -3.78 -13.88
CA GLY A 252 -14.62 -3.09 -14.11
C GLY A 252 -14.60 -2.08 -15.27
N SER A 253 -15.69 -1.96 -16.04
CA SER A 253 -15.71 -1.03 -17.17
C SER A 253 -15.77 0.44 -16.74
N ALA A 254 -16.37 0.76 -15.59
CA ALA A 254 -16.53 2.13 -15.10
C ALA A 254 -16.41 2.18 -13.56
N PRO A 255 -15.27 2.65 -13.03
CA PRO A 255 -15.00 2.66 -11.59
C PRO A 255 -15.85 3.69 -10.84
N ASP A 256 -15.82 3.67 -9.50
CA ASP A 256 -16.23 4.82 -8.69
C ASP A 256 -15.10 5.85 -8.52
N HIS A 257 -15.32 6.85 -7.67
CA HIS A 257 -14.35 7.91 -7.43
C HIS A 257 -13.16 7.49 -6.57
N LEU A 258 -12.07 8.25 -6.73
CA LEU A 258 -11.10 8.40 -5.66
C LEU A 258 -11.77 9.06 -4.46
N GLY A 259 -11.54 8.53 -3.26
CA GLY A 259 -11.99 9.15 -2.03
C GLY A 259 -11.31 10.51 -1.78
N VAL A 260 -11.84 11.27 -0.83
CA VAL A 260 -11.27 12.59 -0.51
C VAL A 260 -9.85 12.49 0.05
N TRP A 261 -9.46 11.41 0.73
CA TRP A 261 -8.09 11.27 1.25
C TRP A 261 -7.09 11.14 0.09
N GLU A 262 -7.42 10.35 -0.91
CA GLU A 262 -6.65 10.13 -2.13
C GLU A 262 -6.52 11.42 -2.92
N LYS A 263 -7.63 12.14 -3.12
CA LYS A 263 -7.63 13.47 -3.75
C LYS A 263 -6.81 14.48 -2.95
N PHE A 264 -6.73 14.35 -1.63
CA PHE A 264 -5.88 15.18 -0.78
C PHE A 264 -4.40 14.90 -1.01
N GLN A 265 -3.99 13.62 -1.05
CA GLN A 265 -2.60 13.24 -1.35
C GLN A 265 -2.15 13.78 -2.72
N LEU A 266 -3.04 13.73 -3.72
CA LEU A 266 -2.76 14.23 -5.07
C LEU A 266 -2.87 15.76 -5.22
N GLY A 267 -3.22 16.49 -4.16
CA GLY A 267 -3.39 17.94 -4.20
C GLY A 267 -4.62 18.42 -5.01
N TRP A 268 -5.59 17.54 -5.26
CA TRP A 268 -6.79 17.83 -6.07
C TRP A 268 -8.01 18.26 -5.23
N LEU A 269 -7.95 18.04 -3.92
CA LEU A 269 -9.07 18.24 -3.02
C LEU A 269 -9.26 19.69 -2.55
N ASN A 270 -10.50 20.18 -2.60
CA ASN A 270 -10.94 21.30 -1.78
C ASN A 270 -11.60 20.79 -0.49
N TYR A 271 -11.11 21.21 0.68
CA TYR A 271 -11.55 20.67 1.97
C TYR A 271 -11.71 21.73 3.04
N GLU A 272 -12.51 21.41 4.06
CA GLU A 272 -12.59 22.16 5.32
C GLU A 272 -11.93 21.35 6.46
N VAL A 273 -11.60 22.04 7.55
CA VAL A 273 -10.98 21.44 8.73
C VAL A 273 -11.81 21.76 9.98
N ALA A 274 -12.03 20.74 10.80
CA ALA A 274 -12.58 20.82 12.14
C ALA A 274 -11.60 20.21 13.15
N TRP A 275 -11.90 20.36 14.44
CA TRP A 275 -11.05 19.88 15.52
C TRP A 275 -11.91 19.14 16.56
N ALA A 276 -11.41 18.02 17.07
CA ALA A 276 -12.03 17.29 18.15
C ALA A 276 -12.37 18.21 19.34
N GLY A 277 -13.53 18.00 19.95
CA GLY A 277 -14.00 18.80 21.09
C GLY A 277 -14.42 20.25 20.77
N ASN A 278 -14.29 20.71 19.52
CA ASN A 278 -14.72 22.05 19.11
C ASN A 278 -16.00 22.00 18.30
N LYS A 279 -16.96 22.87 18.66
CA LYS A 279 -18.17 23.03 17.84
C LYS A 279 -17.84 23.80 16.56
N SER A 280 -18.21 23.26 15.40
CA SER A 280 -18.09 23.91 14.09
C SER A 280 -19.19 23.43 13.13
N GLU A 281 -19.51 24.24 12.11
CA GLU A 281 -20.53 23.94 11.10
C GLU A 281 -19.90 24.06 9.71
N HIS A 282 -20.20 23.08 8.86
CA HIS A 282 -19.56 22.87 7.56
C HIS A 282 -20.60 22.62 6.47
N LYS A 283 -20.24 22.93 5.22
CA LYS A 283 -21.03 22.58 4.04
C LYS A 283 -20.17 21.80 3.07
N LEU A 284 -20.56 20.56 2.81
CA LEU A 284 -19.88 19.67 1.88
C LEU A 284 -20.67 19.59 0.58
N GLY A 285 -20.03 19.89 -0.54
CA GLY A 285 -20.52 19.52 -1.86
C GLY A 285 -20.28 18.02 -2.11
N PRO A 286 -20.87 17.44 -3.17
CA PRO A 286 -20.58 16.07 -3.56
C PRO A 286 -19.08 15.83 -3.78
N ALA A 287 -18.60 14.64 -3.41
CA ALA A 287 -17.18 14.26 -3.53
C ALA A 287 -16.67 14.24 -4.98
N GLU A 288 -17.57 14.09 -5.96
CA GLU A 288 -17.33 14.04 -7.41
C GLU A 288 -16.42 15.14 -7.94
N THR A 289 -16.76 16.40 -7.63
CA THR A 289 -16.12 17.54 -8.28
C THR A 289 -16.10 18.76 -7.38
N ASN A 290 -15.18 19.67 -7.68
CA ASN A 290 -15.10 20.95 -7.00
C ASN A 290 -16.35 21.78 -7.25
N THR A 291 -17.04 22.11 -6.17
CA THR A 291 -18.17 23.04 -6.17
C THR A 291 -17.77 24.34 -5.46
N LYS A 292 -18.76 25.20 -5.16
CA LYS A 292 -18.54 26.33 -4.23
C LYS A 292 -18.32 25.87 -2.78
N GLN A 293 -18.74 24.66 -2.45
CA GLN A 293 -18.55 24.01 -1.16
C GLN A 293 -17.34 23.08 -1.23
N ALA A 294 -16.69 22.83 -0.09
CA ALA A 294 -15.63 21.84 0.02
C ALA A 294 -16.14 20.43 -0.31
N GLN A 295 -15.29 19.59 -0.88
CA GLN A 295 -15.58 18.17 -1.17
C GLN A 295 -15.40 17.28 0.07
N GLY A 296 -14.47 17.64 0.96
CA GLY A 296 -14.14 16.87 2.16
C GLY A 296 -14.06 17.70 3.43
N LEU A 297 -14.16 17.02 4.57
CA LEU A 297 -13.92 17.57 5.90
C LEU A 297 -12.93 16.69 6.66
N PHE A 298 -11.84 17.27 7.13
CA PHE A 298 -10.91 16.63 8.06
C PHE A 298 -11.20 17.09 9.48
N VAL A 299 -11.47 16.15 10.38
CA VAL A 299 -11.56 16.41 11.82
C VAL A 299 -10.26 15.97 12.47
N VAL A 300 -9.44 16.94 12.87
CA VAL A 300 -8.15 16.67 13.51
C VAL A 300 -8.36 16.21 14.94
N LEU A 301 -7.76 15.07 15.28
CA LEU A 301 -7.85 14.45 16.60
C LEU A 301 -6.57 14.72 17.42
N PRO A 302 -6.61 14.57 18.75
CA PRO A 302 -5.40 14.54 19.56
C PRO A 302 -4.48 13.40 19.10
N LEU A 303 -3.16 13.62 19.18
CA LEU A 303 -2.18 12.61 18.80
C LEU A 303 -2.48 11.27 19.49
N LYS A 304 -2.50 10.21 18.69
CA LYS A 304 -2.72 8.84 19.14
C LYS A 304 -1.43 8.29 19.74
N PRO A 305 -1.40 7.97 21.05
CA PRO A 305 -0.30 7.19 21.60
C PRO A 305 -0.39 5.75 21.10
N VAL A 306 0.72 5.22 20.62
CA VAL A 306 0.89 3.80 20.29
C VAL A 306 2.05 3.28 21.10
N VAL A 307 1.74 2.29 21.92
CA VAL A 307 2.69 1.62 22.80
C VAL A 307 3.24 0.40 22.08
N THR A 308 4.56 0.33 21.95
CA THR A 308 5.29 -0.82 21.41
C THR A 308 5.97 -1.52 22.58
N GLN A 309 5.73 -2.82 22.69
CA GLN A 309 6.42 -3.68 23.65
C GLN A 309 7.65 -4.26 22.96
N ILE A 310 8.83 -3.87 23.44
CA ILE A 310 10.13 -4.34 22.94
C ILE A 310 10.49 -5.66 23.63
N GLY A 311 10.31 -5.73 24.95
CA GLY A 311 10.63 -6.88 25.78
C GLY A 311 10.87 -6.48 27.23
N GLU A 312 10.87 -7.43 28.15
CA GLU A 312 11.19 -7.15 29.56
C GLU A 312 12.72 -7.08 29.77
N PRO A 313 13.24 -6.21 30.65
CA PRO A 313 14.63 -6.23 31.08
C PRO A 313 15.08 -7.61 31.60
N TYR A 314 16.37 -7.94 31.50
CA TYR A 314 16.88 -9.16 32.12
C TYR A 314 16.90 -9.01 33.64
N SER A 315 17.40 -7.86 34.09
CA SER A 315 17.41 -7.43 35.49
C SER A 315 16.92 -5.98 35.58
N GLY A 316 16.56 -5.51 36.78
CA GLY A 316 16.17 -4.11 36.96
C GLY A 316 14.88 -3.66 36.26
N GLU A 317 14.83 -2.38 35.89
CA GLU A 317 13.76 -1.69 35.16
C GLU A 317 14.18 -1.29 33.75
N TYR A 318 15.47 -1.25 33.42
CA TYR A 318 15.99 -0.78 32.14
C TYR A 318 16.95 -1.78 31.47
N PHE A 319 17.10 -1.67 30.16
CA PHE A 319 18.15 -2.32 29.38
C PHE A 319 18.55 -1.43 28.19
N TYR A 320 19.64 -1.79 27.51
CA TYR A 320 20.07 -1.09 26.30
C TYR A 320 19.51 -1.76 25.03
N TYR A 321 18.95 -0.95 24.15
CA TYR A 321 18.27 -1.41 22.94
C TYR A 321 18.84 -0.76 21.68
N SER A 322 19.08 -1.56 20.65
CA SER A 322 19.61 -1.13 19.36
C SER A 322 18.65 -0.27 18.54
N GLY A 323 17.34 -0.34 18.80
CA GLY A 323 16.34 0.03 17.81
C GLY A 323 16.10 -1.08 16.78
N ALA A 324 15.08 -0.88 15.95
CA ALA A 324 14.68 -1.76 14.86
C ALA A 324 14.27 -0.92 13.66
N GLY A 325 14.67 -1.34 12.46
CA GLY A 325 14.43 -0.60 11.22
C GLY A 325 15.38 -1.06 10.11
N ASN A 326 15.15 -0.58 8.90
CA ASN A 326 15.99 -0.83 7.74
C ASN A 326 17.11 0.21 7.64
N ASN A 327 18.23 -0.14 7.03
CA ASN A 327 19.41 0.70 6.78
C ASN A 327 19.98 1.34 8.06
N LEU A 328 20.00 0.60 9.16
CA LEU A 328 20.56 1.06 10.42
C LEU A 328 22.07 0.78 10.49
N ASP A 329 22.80 1.65 11.19
CA ASP A 329 24.19 1.42 11.59
C ASP A 329 24.43 2.05 12.98
N ASN A 330 23.86 1.41 14.00
CA ASN A 330 23.77 1.95 15.34
C ASN A 330 24.92 1.42 16.22
N PHE A 331 25.47 2.27 17.09
CA PHE A 331 26.53 1.96 18.03
C PHE A 331 26.18 2.33 19.48
N MET A 332 26.74 1.56 20.41
CA MET A 332 26.84 1.91 21.83
C MET A 332 28.24 1.58 22.31
N TYR A 333 29.04 2.54 22.77
CA TYR A 333 30.42 2.27 23.21
C TYR A 333 30.89 3.13 24.38
N GLN A 334 31.88 2.61 25.12
CA GLN A 334 32.49 3.27 26.27
C GLN A 334 34.00 2.98 26.31
N SER A 335 34.75 3.85 26.98
CA SER A 335 36.19 3.69 27.18
C SER A 335 36.49 2.70 28.31
N PHE A 336 37.36 1.72 28.03
CA PHE A 336 37.89 0.78 29.03
C PHE A 336 39.41 0.63 28.88
N THR A 337 40.09 0.32 29.98
CA THR A 337 41.50 -0.06 30.01
C THR A 337 41.59 -1.57 30.18
N LEU A 338 41.88 -2.30 29.10
CA LEU A 338 41.85 -3.75 29.10
C LEU A 338 43.21 -4.37 29.49
N LEU A 339 43.13 -5.52 30.15
CA LEU A 339 44.26 -6.39 30.48
C LEU A 339 44.26 -7.58 29.50
N SER A 340 45.40 -8.28 29.39
CA SER A 340 45.50 -9.49 28.59
C SER A 340 44.65 -10.66 29.12
N SER A 341 44.00 -10.50 30.27
CA SER A 341 43.05 -11.46 30.85
C SER A 341 41.62 -10.92 30.85
N SER A 342 41.36 -9.80 30.18
CA SER A 342 40.02 -9.20 30.14
C SER A 342 39.07 -10.03 29.31
N THR A 343 37.88 -10.20 29.84
CA THR A 343 36.71 -10.76 29.15
C THR A 343 35.55 -9.78 29.29
N LEU A 344 34.57 -9.94 28.40
CA LEU A 344 33.24 -9.36 28.56
C LEU A 344 32.21 -10.48 28.68
N THR A 345 31.28 -10.32 29.61
CA THR A 345 30.02 -11.07 29.66
C THR A 345 28.84 -10.12 29.70
N ALA A 346 27.71 -10.52 29.14
CA ALA A 346 26.46 -9.76 29.21
C ALA A 346 25.27 -10.71 29.08
N TRP A 347 24.08 -10.24 29.40
CA TRP A 347 22.84 -10.87 28.93
C TRP A 347 22.39 -10.18 27.66
N VAL A 348 22.03 -10.96 26.66
CA VAL A 348 21.53 -10.45 25.37
C VAL A 348 20.24 -11.15 25.00
N ASN A 349 19.32 -10.41 24.39
CA ASN A 349 18.14 -10.96 23.74
C ASN A 349 18.09 -10.37 22.35
N TYR A 350 17.85 -11.20 21.33
CA TYR A 350 17.85 -10.72 19.97
C TYR A 350 16.89 -11.50 19.10
N ASP A 351 16.20 -10.76 18.23
CA ASP A 351 15.42 -11.27 17.11
C ASP A 351 15.76 -10.38 15.92
N ILE A 352 16.62 -10.90 15.06
CA ILE A 352 17.34 -10.20 14.00
C ILE A 352 17.17 -11.04 12.73
N GLU A 353 16.98 -10.42 11.56
CA GLU A 353 16.82 -11.17 10.31
C GLU A 353 18.01 -12.09 10.07
N LEU A 354 17.74 -13.40 10.02
CA LEU A 354 18.76 -14.43 9.96
C LEU A 354 19.60 -14.29 8.69
N ASP A 355 20.90 -14.12 8.89
CA ASP A 355 21.93 -14.03 7.85
C ASP A 355 21.87 -12.76 6.95
N TRP A 356 21.06 -11.77 7.30
CA TRP A 356 20.96 -10.48 6.60
C TRP A 356 21.36 -9.33 7.56
N ASP A 357 20.68 -9.26 8.69
CA ASP A 357 20.98 -8.29 9.74
C ASP A 357 21.94 -8.86 10.79
N TYR A 358 22.77 -7.98 11.38
CA TYR A 358 23.79 -8.41 12.33
C TYR A 358 24.01 -7.43 13.49
N ALA A 359 24.08 -7.97 14.70
CA ALA A 359 24.68 -7.31 15.85
C ALA A 359 26.13 -7.75 16.05
N TYR A 360 26.96 -6.91 16.66
CA TYR A 360 28.38 -7.20 16.88
C TYR A 360 28.84 -6.68 18.23
N LEU A 361 29.77 -7.41 18.86
CA LEU A 361 30.66 -6.82 19.86
C LEU A 361 31.82 -6.15 19.13
N VAL A 362 32.09 -4.88 19.42
CA VAL A 362 33.09 -4.07 18.70
C VAL A 362 34.13 -3.47 19.63
N VAL A 363 35.37 -3.40 19.15
CA VAL A 363 36.50 -2.73 19.81
C VAL A 363 37.16 -1.74 18.86
N SER A 364 37.48 -0.55 19.34
CA SER A 364 38.33 0.41 18.62
C SER A 364 39.57 0.76 19.44
N THR A 365 40.73 0.68 18.79
CA THR A 365 42.04 1.04 19.36
C THR A 365 42.59 2.36 18.84
N ASP A 366 41.84 3.04 17.96
CA ASP A 366 42.24 4.28 17.29
C ASP A 366 41.27 5.45 17.54
N GLY A 367 40.46 5.35 18.58
CA GLY A 367 39.54 6.41 19.00
C GLY A 367 38.24 6.47 18.17
N GLY A 368 37.80 5.33 17.62
CA GLY A 368 36.56 5.19 16.87
C GLY A 368 36.68 5.40 15.37
N ALA A 369 37.91 5.51 14.83
CA ALA A 369 38.11 5.64 13.38
C ALA A 369 37.94 4.29 12.67
N THR A 370 38.30 3.18 13.33
CA THR A 370 38.01 1.82 12.88
C THR A 370 37.52 0.96 14.05
N TRP A 371 36.74 -0.08 13.72
CA TRP A 371 36.12 -0.98 14.69
C TRP A 371 36.37 -2.44 14.27
N ASP A 372 37.00 -3.19 15.17
CA ASP A 372 37.19 -4.64 15.03
C ASP A 372 35.96 -5.37 15.58
N HIS A 373 35.44 -6.35 14.83
CA HIS A 373 34.35 -7.21 15.28
C HIS A 373 34.88 -8.41 16.08
N VAL A 374 34.56 -8.44 17.36
CA VAL A 374 35.08 -9.43 18.32
C VAL A 374 34.23 -10.69 18.31
N ALA A 375 34.87 -11.86 18.22
CA ALA A 375 34.19 -13.14 18.33
C ALA A 375 33.56 -13.33 19.71
N THR A 376 32.29 -13.70 19.71
CA THR A 376 31.51 -14.10 20.89
C THR A 376 31.05 -15.56 20.74
N ASP A 377 30.57 -16.15 21.83
CA ASP A 377 29.95 -17.48 21.83
C ASP A 377 28.62 -17.60 21.05
N HIS A 378 28.04 -16.46 20.61
CA HIS A 378 26.85 -16.40 19.74
C HIS A 378 27.14 -15.89 18.32
N SER A 379 28.40 -15.56 18.03
CA SER A 379 28.78 -14.99 16.74
C SER A 379 29.08 -16.04 15.67
N THR A 380 28.93 -15.66 14.41
CA THR A 380 29.29 -16.47 13.25
C THR A 380 30.08 -15.66 12.23
N SER A 381 30.95 -16.33 11.49
CA SER A 381 31.59 -15.78 10.28
C SER A 381 30.89 -16.28 9.00
N PHE A 382 29.74 -16.94 9.13
CA PHE A 382 28.93 -17.37 7.99
C PHE A 382 28.26 -16.16 7.37
N ASP A 383 28.38 -16.04 6.04
CA ASP A 383 27.98 -14.86 5.28
C ASP A 383 27.39 -15.29 3.92
N PRO A 384 26.18 -15.85 3.90
CA PRO A 384 25.57 -16.32 2.67
C PRO A 384 25.12 -15.16 1.76
N ASN A 385 24.89 -13.98 2.34
CA ASN A 385 24.34 -12.81 1.65
C ASN A 385 25.34 -11.67 1.42
N GLY A 386 26.59 -11.80 1.89
CA GLY A 386 27.62 -10.77 1.70
C GLY A 386 27.45 -9.57 2.63
N GLN A 387 26.76 -9.74 3.75
CA GLN A 387 26.35 -8.69 4.70
C GLN A 387 26.97 -8.85 6.10
N ASN A 388 27.61 -9.99 6.38
CA ASN A 388 28.33 -10.19 7.63
C ASN A 388 29.74 -9.59 7.55
N PHE A 389 30.04 -8.58 8.37
CA PHE A 389 31.37 -7.98 8.45
C PHE A 389 32.39 -8.82 9.25
N GLY A 390 31.97 -10.00 9.72
CA GLY A 390 32.76 -10.96 10.49
C GLY A 390 32.31 -10.99 11.94
N ASN A 391 32.20 -12.20 12.50
CA ASN A 391 31.77 -12.43 13.89
C ASN A 391 30.43 -11.74 14.24
N GLY A 392 29.48 -11.71 13.29
CA GLY A 392 28.14 -11.18 13.52
C GLY A 392 27.25 -12.14 14.32
N ILE A 393 26.35 -11.56 15.12
CA ILE A 393 25.25 -12.23 15.83
C ILE A 393 23.98 -11.98 15.01
N THR A 394 23.25 -13.05 14.66
CA THR A 394 22.06 -12.97 13.81
C THR A 394 21.05 -14.06 14.18
N GLY A 395 19.81 -13.94 13.72
CA GLY A 395 18.72 -14.85 14.04
C GLY A 395 18.01 -14.52 15.35
N ASN A 396 17.48 -15.53 16.03
CA ASN A 396 16.63 -15.38 17.22
C ASN A 396 17.18 -16.18 18.40
N SER A 397 17.40 -15.52 19.54
CA SER A 397 17.93 -16.14 20.77
C SER A 397 16.89 -16.91 21.60
N GLY A 398 15.60 -16.69 21.34
CA GLY A 398 14.48 -17.26 22.11
C GLY A 398 14.27 -16.63 23.48
N GLY A 399 14.80 -15.42 23.71
CA GLY A 399 14.82 -14.70 24.99
C GLY A 399 16.24 -14.36 25.45
N TRP A 400 16.38 -13.94 26.71
CA TRP A 400 17.67 -13.58 27.29
C TRP A 400 18.61 -14.79 27.41
N VAL A 401 19.79 -14.68 26.80
CA VAL A 401 20.88 -15.65 26.86
C VAL A 401 22.17 -14.96 27.31
N ALA A 402 23.03 -15.68 28.01
CA ALA A 402 24.34 -15.16 28.40
C ALA A 402 25.26 -15.14 27.17
N LEU A 403 25.96 -14.02 26.97
CA LEU A 403 27.00 -13.82 25.97
C LEU A 403 28.36 -13.73 26.66
N SER A 404 29.38 -14.29 26.04
CA SER A 404 30.77 -14.20 26.49
C SER A 404 31.74 -13.94 25.34
N ALA A 405 32.77 -13.13 25.62
CA ALA A 405 33.83 -12.80 24.68
C ALA A 405 35.21 -12.71 25.35
N ASP A 406 36.22 -13.26 24.67
CA ASP A 406 37.61 -13.07 25.05
C ASP A 406 38.15 -11.77 24.47
N LEU A 407 38.68 -10.89 25.33
CA LEU A 407 39.28 -9.62 24.92
C LEU A 407 40.80 -9.64 25.03
N SER A 408 41.42 -10.80 25.23
CA SER A 408 42.87 -10.93 25.50
C SER A 408 43.77 -10.39 24.37
N ALA A 409 43.23 -10.26 23.16
CA ALA A 409 43.90 -9.66 22.00
C ALA A 409 44.06 -8.13 22.11
N TYR A 410 43.29 -7.47 22.99
CA TYR A 410 43.25 -6.02 23.17
C TYR A 410 43.79 -5.66 24.55
N THR A 411 44.70 -4.69 24.61
CA THR A 411 45.30 -4.23 25.88
C THR A 411 45.50 -2.72 25.87
N GLY A 412 45.35 -2.09 27.04
CA GLY A 412 45.40 -0.63 27.16
C GLY A 412 44.03 0.01 26.93
N ASP A 413 44.03 1.32 26.69
CA ASP A 413 42.80 2.09 26.53
C ASP A 413 42.17 1.82 25.16
N VAL A 414 40.92 1.40 25.16
CA VAL A 414 40.11 1.10 23.97
C VAL A 414 38.70 1.66 24.13
N LEU A 415 37.99 1.83 23.02
CA LEU A 415 36.53 1.88 23.04
C LEU A 415 36.01 0.46 22.85
N LEU A 416 35.08 0.03 23.70
CA LEU A 416 34.42 -1.28 23.64
C LEU A 416 32.92 -1.05 23.66
N GLY A 417 32.17 -1.85 22.91
CA GLY A 417 30.73 -1.64 22.78
C GLY A 417 30.03 -2.62 21.86
N PHE A 418 28.83 -2.27 21.44
CA PHE A 418 28.01 -3.03 20.51
C PHE A 418 27.68 -2.21 19.27
N ARG A 419 27.49 -2.89 18.14
CA ARG A 419 27.04 -2.33 16.87
C ARG A 419 25.84 -3.13 16.36
N TYR A 420 24.84 -2.49 15.79
CA TYR A 420 23.70 -3.11 15.13
C TYR A 420 23.56 -2.56 13.71
N TRP A 421 23.64 -3.42 12.72
CA TRP A 421 23.60 -3.07 11.30
C TRP A 421 22.48 -3.85 10.60
N THR A 422 21.69 -3.15 9.78
CA THR A 422 20.58 -3.77 9.05
C THR A 422 20.55 -3.42 7.57
N ASP A 423 19.97 -4.33 6.79
CA ASP A 423 19.82 -4.21 5.35
C ASP A 423 18.60 -3.35 4.95
N VAL A 424 18.19 -3.39 3.68
CA VAL A 424 17.12 -2.53 3.14
C VAL A 424 15.68 -2.97 3.50
N ALA A 425 15.48 -4.17 4.03
CA ALA A 425 14.16 -4.77 4.21
C ALA A 425 14.02 -5.53 5.55
N ALA A 426 12.85 -6.17 5.73
CA ALA A 426 12.54 -7.08 6.85
C ALA A 426 12.96 -6.61 8.27
N VAL A 427 12.09 -5.84 8.93
CA VAL A 427 12.34 -5.39 10.30
C VAL A 427 11.96 -6.45 11.33
N ASN A 428 12.94 -6.96 12.07
CA ASN A 428 12.74 -7.73 13.30
C ASN A 428 12.95 -6.87 14.57
N PRO A 429 12.55 -7.33 15.77
CA PRO A 429 12.65 -6.57 17.02
C PRO A 429 14.03 -6.02 17.39
N GLY A 430 15.13 -6.54 16.85
CA GLY A 430 16.49 -6.00 17.02
C GLY A 430 17.30 -6.69 18.14
N PHE A 431 18.26 -5.96 18.70
CA PHE A 431 19.21 -6.44 19.70
C PHE A 431 19.07 -5.70 21.05
N MET A 432 18.95 -6.46 22.13
CA MET A 432 18.93 -5.98 23.50
C MET A 432 20.15 -6.48 24.26
N VAL A 433 20.71 -5.65 25.15
CA VAL A 433 21.81 -6.03 26.06
C VAL A 433 21.60 -5.44 27.45
N ASP A 434 21.94 -6.24 28.45
CA ASP A 434 21.78 -5.93 29.87
C ASP A 434 22.88 -6.62 30.70
N ASP A 435 23.08 -6.19 31.96
CA ASP A 435 24.05 -6.75 32.91
C ASP A 435 25.47 -6.94 32.30
N ILE A 436 26.02 -5.87 31.71
CA ILE A 436 27.33 -5.89 31.04
C ILE A 436 28.45 -5.90 32.08
N GLU A 437 29.27 -6.95 32.06
CA GLU A 437 30.43 -7.11 32.94
C GLU A 437 31.72 -7.15 32.12
N VAL A 438 32.59 -6.17 32.35
CA VAL A 438 33.95 -6.12 31.81
C VAL A 438 34.94 -6.35 32.94
N THR A 439 35.91 -7.25 32.73
CA THR A 439 36.89 -7.59 33.78
C THR A 439 37.57 -6.35 34.37
N GLY A 440 37.42 -6.17 35.68
CA GLY A 440 38.02 -5.05 36.43
C GLY A 440 37.13 -3.82 36.60
N TYR A 441 35.90 -3.85 36.07
CA TYR A 441 34.90 -2.80 36.17
C TYR A 441 33.67 -3.31 36.94
N PRO A 442 32.86 -2.42 37.55
CA PRO A 442 31.54 -2.80 38.06
C PRO A 442 30.65 -3.34 36.94
N ILE A 443 29.70 -4.20 37.29
CA ILE A 443 28.61 -4.60 36.39
C ILE A 443 27.79 -3.36 36.08
N ASP A 444 27.43 -3.20 34.81
CA ASP A 444 26.45 -2.24 34.35
C ASP A 444 25.11 -2.93 34.09
N ASP A 445 24.18 -2.74 35.01
CA ASP A 445 22.80 -3.26 34.99
C ASP A 445 21.81 -2.28 34.34
N ALA A 446 22.32 -1.26 33.62
CA ALA A 446 21.53 -0.22 32.96
C ALA A 446 20.67 0.68 33.88
N GLU A 447 20.76 0.50 35.21
CA GLU A 447 19.99 1.26 36.20
C GLU A 447 20.61 2.62 36.55
N SER A 448 21.80 2.91 36.04
CA SER A 448 22.49 4.18 36.24
C SER A 448 23.33 4.56 35.01
N ASP A 449 23.69 5.84 34.92
CA ASP A 449 24.54 6.31 33.84
C ASP A 449 25.98 5.79 34.00
N PHE A 450 26.31 4.73 33.26
CA PHE A 450 27.66 4.15 33.16
C PHE A 450 28.57 4.90 32.17
N GLY A 451 28.07 5.96 31.54
CA GLY A 451 28.81 6.87 30.66
C GLY A 451 28.91 6.42 29.19
N TRP A 452 28.05 5.51 28.74
CA TRP A 452 28.00 5.08 27.34
C TRP A 452 27.77 6.25 26.38
N THR A 453 28.44 6.19 25.24
CA THR A 453 28.10 7.00 24.07
C THR A 453 27.14 6.21 23.19
N PHE A 454 26.03 6.84 22.83
CA PHE A 454 24.99 6.26 21.98
C PHE A 454 24.98 6.91 20.60
N ASP A 455 24.96 6.09 19.57
CA ASP A 455 24.63 6.45 18.20
C ASP A 455 23.52 5.49 17.73
N GLY A 456 22.26 5.84 17.93
CA GLY A 456 21.10 4.99 17.63
C GLY A 456 20.66 4.02 18.74
N PHE A 457 21.59 3.40 19.48
CA PHE A 457 21.23 2.66 20.70
C PHE A 457 20.63 3.59 21.77
N ARG A 458 19.85 3.05 22.70
CA ARG A 458 19.31 3.83 23.83
C ARG A 458 18.96 2.96 25.02
N LEU A 459 18.84 3.61 26.18
CA LEU A 459 18.23 3.03 27.38
C LEU A 459 16.70 2.97 27.23
N THR A 460 16.07 1.87 27.61
CA THR A 460 14.61 1.72 27.57
C THR A 460 14.11 0.83 28.71
N THR A 461 12.85 1.02 29.11
CA THR A 461 12.17 0.12 30.07
C THR A 461 11.55 -1.11 29.39
N GLY A 462 11.70 -1.22 28.07
CA GLY A 462 11.03 -2.25 27.28
C GLY A 462 9.67 -1.85 26.71
N GLU A 463 9.18 -0.67 27.07
CA GLU A 463 7.93 -0.10 26.56
C GLU A 463 8.21 1.27 25.96
N GLU A 464 7.83 1.48 24.70
CA GLU A 464 8.00 2.76 24.02
C GLU A 464 6.68 3.29 23.49
N THR A 465 6.42 4.58 23.75
CA THR A 465 5.24 5.27 23.24
C THR A 465 5.64 6.23 22.12
N ALA A 466 5.09 6.00 20.93
CA ALA A 466 5.14 6.94 19.81
C ALA A 466 3.77 7.61 19.62
N TYR A 467 3.78 8.86 19.15
CA TYR A 467 2.58 9.66 18.95
C TYR A 467 2.33 9.88 17.47
N TYR A 468 1.12 9.53 17.00
CA TYR A 468 0.76 9.58 15.59
C TYR A 468 -0.39 10.54 15.34
N ASN A 469 -0.37 11.18 14.16
CA ASN A 469 -1.50 11.97 13.70
C ASN A 469 -2.65 11.04 13.30
N ASN A 470 -3.87 11.45 13.58
CA ASN A 470 -5.07 10.74 13.17
C ASN A 470 -6.26 11.69 13.00
N TYR A 471 -7.20 11.28 12.17
CA TYR A 471 -8.28 12.13 11.68
C TYR A 471 -9.54 11.33 11.44
N TYR A 472 -10.71 11.98 11.55
CA TYR A 472 -11.88 11.55 10.79
C TYR A 472 -11.91 12.31 9.47
N VAL A 473 -12.12 11.58 8.38
CA VAL A 473 -12.18 12.13 7.02
C VAL A 473 -13.58 11.89 6.49
N ALA A 474 -14.32 12.96 6.23
CA ALA A 474 -15.73 12.87 5.84
C ALA A 474 -15.97 13.42 4.43
N GLU A 475 -16.77 12.70 3.64
CA GLU A 475 -17.12 13.04 2.26
C GLU A 475 -18.60 12.80 1.98
N PHE A 476 -19.19 13.61 1.11
CA PHE A 476 -20.60 13.49 0.73
C PHE A 476 -20.74 12.71 -0.58
N ARG A 477 -21.06 11.42 -0.48
CA ARG A 477 -21.25 10.50 -1.62
C ARG A 477 -22.65 10.60 -2.19
N GLN A 478 -22.73 10.61 -3.52
CA GLN A 478 -23.96 10.70 -4.31
C GLN A 478 -23.76 9.97 -5.64
N TYR A 479 -24.82 9.37 -6.19
CA TYR A 479 -24.75 8.71 -7.50
C TYR A 479 -24.63 9.73 -8.64
N ARG A 480 -23.41 10.17 -8.94
CA ARG A 480 -23.10 11.16 -9.98
C ARG A 480 -21.75 10.86 -10.63
N GLY A 481 -21.60 11.20 -11.90
CA GLY A 481 -20.37 10.93 -12.65
C GLY A 481 -20.00 9.44 -12.54
N TYR A 482 -18.75 9.17 -12.24
CA TYR A 482 -18.25 7.81 -12.00
C TYR A 482 -18.86 7.12 -10.75
N ASP A 483 -19.24 7.86 -9.71
CA ASP A 483 -19.96 7.33 -8.53
C ASP A 483 -21.37 6.76 -8.85
N LEU A 484 -21.88 6.91 -10.08
CA LEU A 484 -23.03 6.11 -10.55
C LEU A 484 -22.76 4.59 -10.45
N GLY A 485 -21.49 4.17 -10.49
CA GLY A 485 -21.07 2.79 -10.28
C GLY A 485 -21.47 2.23 -8.91
N LEU A 486 -21.51 3.06 -7.85
CA LEU A 486 -21.91 2.62 -6.51
C LEU A 486 -23.34 2.10 -6.44
N ALA A 487 -24.23 2.59 -7.31
CA ALA A 487 -25.59 2.08 -7.40
C ALA A 487 -25.66 0.65 -8.02
N ASN A 488 -24.55 0.17 -8.57
CA ASN A 488 -24.40 -1.10 -9.28
C ASN A 488 -23.25 -1.96 -8.72
N ALA A 489 -22.96 -1.84 -7.41
CA ALA A 489 -22.10 -2.80 -6.73
C ALA A 489 -22.63 -4.23 -6.89
N TYR A 490 -21.78 -5.24 -6.75
CA TYR A 490 -22.12 -6.59 -7.19
C TYR A 490 -21.74 -7.71 -6.22
N ASN A 491 -22.50 -8.81 -6.30
CA ASN A 491 -22.28 -10.02 -5.52
C ASN A 491 -22.30 -11.28 -6.40
N PHE A 492 -21.29 -12.13 -6.25
CA PHE A 492 -21.23 -13.47 -6.84
C PHE A 492 -22.11 -14.43 -6.02
N GLY A 493 -23.42 -14.29 -6.18
CA GLY A 493 -24.40 -15.02 -5.37
C GLY A 493 -24.76 -16.41 -5.86
N TRP A 494 -24.33 -16.80 -7.07
CA TRP A 494 -24.94 -17.89 -7.84
C TRP A 494 -24.07 -19.16 -7.95
N GLY A 495 -22.95 -19.26 -7.21
CA GLY A 495 -22.01 -20.39 -7.30
C GLY A 495 -22.57 -21.79 -6.96
N GLY A 496 -23.83 -21.92 -6.54
CA GLY A 496 -24.54 -23.20 -6.37
C GLY A 496 -25.48 -23.56 -7.53
N VAL A 497 -25.61 -22.67 -8.52
CA VAL A 497 -26.47 -22.82 -9.69
C VAL A 497 -25.58 -23.11 -10.91
N PRO A 498 -25.70 -24.29 -11.54
CA PRO A 498 -24.86 -24.65 -12.68
C PRO A 498 -24.92 -23.61 -13.80
N GLY A 499 -23.75 -23.17 -14.27
CA GLY A 499 -23.59 -22.20 -15.35
C GLY A 499 -23.48 -20.74 -14.89
N LEU A 500 -23.96 -20.38 -13.70
CA LEU A 500 -24.01 -18.98 -13.23
C LEU A 500 -22.79 -18.56 -12.41
N GLY A 501 -21.62 -19.16 -12.65
CA GLY A 501 -20.38 -18.80 -11.94
C GLY A 501 -19.96 -17.35 -12.19
N ASN A 502 -20.15 -16.88 -13.42
CA ASN A 502 -19.83 -15.52 -13.86
C ASN A 502 -21.08 -14.61 -13.89
N TRP A 503 -22.12 -15.00 -13.16
CA TRP A 503 -23.30 -14.16 -13.01
C TRP A 503 -23.26 -13.45 -11.65
N VAL A 504 -23.31 -12.13 -11.69
CA VAL A 504 -23.45 -11.28 -10.51
C VAL A 504 -24.80 -10.60 -10.48
N GLU A 505 -25.36 -10.53 -9.28
CA GLU A 505 -26.47 -9.62 -8.99
C GLU A 505 -25.93 -8.23 -8.60
N ARG A 506 -26.79 -7.21 -8.69
CA ARG A 506 -26.43 -5.82 -8.39
C ARG A 506 -27.19 -5.30 -7.18
N PHE A 507 -26.54 -4.45 -6.39
CA PHE A 507 -27.13 -3.77 -5.24
C PHE A 507 -26.48 -2.39 -5.02
N PRO A 508 -27.20 -1.43 -4.42
CA PRO A 508 -26.68 -0.09 -4.22
C PRO A 508 -25.86 0.01 -2.92
N TYR A 509 -24.64 0.52 -3.02
CA TYR A 509 -23.94 1.14 -1.90
C TYR A 509 -24.61 2.48 -1.58
N GLN A 510 -24.91 2.75 -0.31
CA GLN A 510 -25.74 3.88 0.12
C GLN A 510 -25.11 5.24 -0.19
N ASN A 511 -25.93 6.25 -0.44
CA ASN A 511 -25.47 7.62 -0.55
C ASN A 511 -25.56 8.34 0.80
N GLY A 512 -24.67 9.29 1.06
CA GLY A 512 -24.67 10.01 2.34
C GLY A 512 -23.30 10.51 2.74
N LEU A 513 -23.12 10.76 4.04
CA LEU A 513 -21.83 11.14 4.61
C LEU A 513 -21.02 9.88 4.89
N LEU A 514 -20.05 9.56 4.04
CA LEU A 514 -19.08 8.52 4.36
C LEU A 514 -18.02 9.12 5.29
N ILE A 515 -17.75 8.46 6.41
CA ILE A 515 -16.73 8.89 7.38
C ILE A 515 -15.69 7.78 7.46
N SER A 516 -14.44 8.09 7.16
CA SER A 516 -13.30 7.19 7.30
C SER A 516 -12.42 7.60 8.48
N TYR A 517 -11.86 6.63 9.19
CA TYR A 517 -10.83 6.87 10.18
C TYR A 517 -9.45 6.76 9.52
N TRP A 518 -8.69 7.86 9.53
CA TRP A 518 -7.33 7.93 9.03
C TRP A 518 -6.35 7.85 10.20
N ASP A 519 -5.51 6.81 10.21
CA ASP A 519 -4.56 6.52 11.27
C ASP A 519 -3.14 6.37 10.73
N THR A 520 -2.30 7.40 10.91
CA THR A 520 -0.91 7.41 10.41
C THR A 520 0.01 6.45 11.16
N SER A 521 -0.48 5.78 12.21
CA SER A 521 0.26 4.72 12.88
C SER A 521 0.30 3.40 12.09
N PHE A 522 -0.45 3.31 10.99
CA PHE A 522 -0.40 2.23 10.01
C PHE A 522 0.02 2.78 8.65
N ALA A 523 0.89 2.07 7.94
CA ALA A 523 1.34 2.49 6.60
C ALA A 523 0.41 2.02 5.48
N ARG A 524 -0.46 1.03 5.74
CA ARG A 524 -1.32 0.35 4.75
C ARG A 524 -2.64 -0.10 5.37
N ASN A 525 -3.53 -0.64 4.55
CA ASN A 525 -4.81 -1.24 4.95
C ASN A 525 -4.80 -2.79 5.00
N ASN A 526 -3.65 -3.39 5.33
CA ASN A 526 -3.51 -4.83 5.50
C ASN A 526 -4.09 -5.30 6.85
N VAL A 527 -5.39 -5.05 7.07
CA VAL A 527 -6.07 -5.16 8.37
C VAL A 527 -6.00 -6.58 8.92
N GLY A 528 -6.16 -7.60 8.08
CA GLY A 528 -6.08 -9.01 8.42
C GLY A 528 -4.73 -9.37 9.01
N ALA A 529 -3.63 -8.99 8.35
CA ALA A 529 -2.28 -9.19 8.85
C ALA A 529 -2.03 -8.44 10.17
N TYR A 530 -2.44 -7.17 10.26
CA TYR A 530 -2.26 -6.38 11.49
C TYR A 530 -3.08 -6.93 12.67
N CYS A 531 -4.31 -7.38 12.42
CA CYS A 531 -5.12 -8.09 13.40
C CYS A 531 -4.47 -9.39 13.86
N ALA A 532 -3.95 -10.20 12.94
CA ALA A 532 -3.23 -11.43 13.27
C ALA A 532 -1.98 -11.16 14.11
N ALA A 533 -1.31 -10.03 13.88
CA ALA A 533 -0.18 -9.55 14.68
C ALA A 533 -0.59 -8.90 16.02
N GLY A 534 -1.87 -8.91 16.38
CA GLY A 534 -2.37 -8.42 17.68
C GLY A 534 -2.72 -6.93 17.72
N ARG A 535 -2.64 -6.22 16.59
CA ARG A 535 -2.97 -4.78 16.50
C ARG A 535 -3.90 -4.51 15.32
N CYS A 536 -5.19 -4.74 15.50
CA CYS A 536 -6.20 -4.47 14.48
C CYS A 536 -6.28 -2.98 14.09
N GLY A 537 -6.32 -2.71 12.77
CA GLY A 537 -6.50 -1.38 12.21
C GLY A 537 -5.91 -1.28 10.79
N GLY A 538 -5.95 -0.08 10.22
CA GLY A 538 -5.43 0.24 8.90
C GLY A 538 -5.20 1.74 8.74
N LEU A 539 -4.55 2.12 7.65
CA LEU A 539 -4.26 3.51 7.29
C LEU A 539 -5.54 4.34 7.13
N LEU A 540 -6.52 3.89 6.36
CA LEU A 540 -7.75 4.64 6.06
C LEU A 540 -8.95 3.69 5.91
N LEU A 541 -9.84 3.65 6.89
CA LEU A 541 -10.96 2.70 6.91
C LEU A 541 -12.31 3.40 7.05
N PRO A 542 -13.27 3.21 6.12
CA PRO A 542 -14.65 3.65 6.30
C PRO A 542 -15.24 3.06 7.58
N VAL A 543 -15.84 3.94 8.38
CA VAL A 543 -16.55 3.61 9.61
C VAL A 543 -18.00 3.33 9.25
N ASP A 544 -18.49 2.16 9.64
CA ASP A 544 -19.85 1.76 9.35
C ASP A 544 -20.87 2.44 10.27
N ALA A 545 -21.93 3.02 9.71
CA ALA A 545 -23.05 3.56 10.48
C ALA A 545 -23.87 2.44 11.16
N HIS A 546 -23.83 1.23 10.62
CA HIS A 546 -24.51 0.02 11.09
C HIS A 546 -23.48 -1.12 11.30
N PRO A 547 -22.59 -1.00 12.31
CA PRO A 547 -21.41 -1.87 12.43
C PRO A 547 -21.74 -3.31 12.85
N GLU A 548 -23.01 -3.64 13.11
CA GLU A 548 -23.41 -4.99 13.48
C GLU A 548 -23.22 -5.99 12.33
N LEU A 549 -22.71 -7.18 12.67
CA LEU A 549 -22.58 -8.30 11.74
C LEU A 549 -23.84 -8.58 10.90
N MET A 550 -23.66 -8.59 9.59
CA MET A 550 -24.71 -8.94 8.64
C MET A 550 -24.71 -10.46 8.36
N TYR A 551 -25.78 -11.13 8.77
CA TYR A 551 -25.95 -12.58 8.58
C TYR A 551 -26.73 -12.91 7.32
N ARG A 552 -26.24 -13.91 6.58
CA ARG A 552 -26.96 -14.57 5.49
C ARG A 552 -28.14 -15.40 6.03
N ALA A 553 -29.09 -15.70 5.15
CA ALA A 553 -30.22 -16.58 5.48
C ALA A 553 -29.81 -18.00 5.95
N ASP A 554 -28.62 -18.49 5.55
CA ASP A 554 -28.06 -19.78 6.00
C ASP A 554 -27.34 -19.69 7.37
N GLY A 555 -27.28 -18.52 7.99
CA GLY A 555 -26.57 -18.25 9.24
C GLY A 555 -25.07 -17.97 9.06
N GLY A 556 -24.54 -17.99 7.84
CA GLY A 556 -23.19 -17.52 7.54
C GLY A 556 -23.08 -15.99 7.60
N ILE A 557 -21.86 -15.48 7.59
CA ILE A 557 -21.57 -14.03 7.60
C ILE A 557 -21.33 -13.56 6.16
N TRP A 558 -21.83 -12.37 5.83
CA TRP A 558 -21.52 -11.74 4.54
C TRP A 558 -20.08 -11.25 4.48
N ARG A 559 -19.49 -11.24 3.27
CA ARG A 559 -18.17 -10.62 3.03
C ARG A 559 -18.24 -9.09 3.21
N ASN A 560 -17.10 -8.43 3.43
CA ASN A 560 -17.06 -7.01 3.76
C ASN A 560 -17.51 -6.10 2.62
N ARG A 561 -17.32 -6.51 1.36
CA ARG A 561 -17.95 -5.87 0.19
C ARG A 561 -19.48 -5.88 0.17
N VAL A 562 -20.12 -6.65 1.05
CA VAL A 562 -21.57 -6.61 1.23
C VAL A 562 -21.91 -5.90 2.53
N GLN A 563 -21.18 -6.16 3.63
CA GLN A 563 -21.49 -5.56 4.93
C GLN A 563 -21.36 -4.03 4.90
N THR A 564 -20.39 -3.48 4.17
CA THR A 564 -20.07 -2.05 4.16
C THR A 564 -20.94 -1.20 3.24
N TYR A 565 -21.97 -1.80 2.63
CA TYR A 565 -22.82 -1.09 1.67
C TYR A 565 -23.57 0.08 2.30
N ASP A 566 -23.82 0.05 3.62
CA ASP A 566 -24.59 1.04 4.37
C ASP A 566 -23.77 1.84 5.39
N SER A 567 -22.46 1.95 5.16
CA SER A 567 -21.54 2.70 6.03
C SER A 567 -21.82 4.21 6.10
N THR A 568 -22.64 4.78 5.22
CA THR A 568 -22.91 6.22 5.20
C THR A 568 -23.85 6.68 6.31
N PHE A 569 -23.49 7.80 6.93
CA PHE A 569 -24.35 8.53 7.87
C PHE A 569 -25.30 9.47 7.13
N GLY A 570 -26.57 9.53 7.55
CA GLY A 570 -27.60 10.21 6.78
C GLY A 570 -28.91 10.48 7.51
N LEU A 571 -29.83 11.14 6.80
CA LEU A 571 -31.18 11.43 7.27
C LEU A 571 -32.23 10.48 6.67
N GLU A 572 -31.80 9.58 5.79
CA GLU A 572 -32.62 8.64 5.04
C GLU A 572 -32.36 7.22 5.56
N PRO A 573 -33.39 6.36 5.66
CA PRO A 573 -33.19 4.95 5.96
C PRO A 573 -32.49 4.26 4.79
N THR A 574 -31.79 3.16 5.06
CA THR A 574 -31.06 2.43 4.02
C THR A 574 -32.01 1.74 3.03
N ASP A 575 -31.56 1.46 1.82
CA ASP A 575 -32.33 0.60 0.90
C ASP A 575 -32.41 -0.84 1.43
N ALA A 576 -33.56 -1.49 1.26
CA ALA A 576 -33.66 -2.94 1.47
C ALA A 576 -33.02 -3.67 0.28
N ILE A 577 -32.20 -4.69 0.56
CA ILE A 577 -31.52 -5.48 -0.47
C ILE A 577 -31.90 -6.96 -0.39
N THR A 578 -31.82 -7.65 -1.52
CA THR A 578 -31.88 -9.11 -1.58
C THR A 578 -30.67 -9.59 -2.34
N LEU A 579 -29.86 -10.42 -1.68
CA LEU A 579 -28.69 -11.04 -2.28
C LEU A 579 -28.82 -12.55 -2.23
N HIS A 580 -28.09 -13.25 -3.08
CA HIS A 580 -28.06 -14.70 -3.14
C HIS A 580 -26.75 -15.24 -2.60
N TRP A 581 -26.81 -16.40 -1.97
CA TRP A 581 -25.64 -17.21 -1.63
C TRP A 581 -25.87 -18.62 -2.15
N ARG A 582 -25.04 -19.06 -3.09
CA ARG A 582 -25.20 -20.33 -3.80
C ARG A 582 -26.57 -20.49 -4.49
N GLY A 583 -27.18 -19.37 -4.90
CA GLY A 583 -28.51 -19.32 -5.52
C GLY A 583 -29.68 -19.23 -4.54
N ASP A 584 -29.45 -19.30 -3.23
CA ASP A 584 -30.50 -19.14 -2.23
C ASP A 584 -30.64 -17.66 -1.83
N PRO A 585 -31.85 -17.07 -1.83
CA PRO A 585 -32.05 -15.67 -1.53
C PRO A 585 -31.91 -15.37 -0.02
N SER A 586 -31.33 -14.23 0.27
CA SER A 586 -31.14 -13.64 1.59
C SER A 586 -31.61 -12.19 1.56
N TYR A 587 -32.79 -11.95 2.14
CA TYR A 587 -33.41 -10.63 2.22
C TYR A 587 -32.91 -9.86 3.44
N HIS A 588 -32.57 -8.60 3.25
CA HIS A 588 -32.16 -7.67 4.30
C HIS A 588 -33.06 -6.43 4.27
N PRO A 589 -33.78 -6.15 5.37
CA PRO A 589 -34.67 -5.01 5.42
C PRO A 589 -33.91 -3.69 5.50
N SER A 590 -34.56 -2.63 5.06
CA SER A 590 -34.16 -1.24 5.30
C SER A 590 -33.92 -0.99 6.80
N LEU A 591 -32.79 -0.35 7.12
CA LEU A 591 -32.39 0.04 8.46
C LEU A 591 -32.71 1.53 8.72
N PRO A 592 -32.96 1.92 9.98
CA PRO A 592 -33.22 3.33 10.32
C PRO A 592 -32.04 4.25 9.98
N ALA A 593 -32.32 5.49 9.60
CA ALA A 593 -31.29 6.50 9.36
C ALA A 593 -30.39 6.74 10.59
N VAL A 594 -29.08 6.82 10.38
CA VAL A 594 -28.08 7.17 11.40
C VAL A 594 -27.47 8.54 11.08
N PRO A 595 -27.98 9.64 11.66
CA PRO A 595 -27.53 10.99 11.30
C PRO A 595 -26.30 11.46 12.07
N ILE A 596 -25.76 10.63 12.95
CA ILE A 596 -24.75 11.02 13.94
C ILE A 596 -23.71 9.91 14.04
N PHE A 597 -22.47 10.25 13.68
CA PHE A 597 -21.28 9.56 14.14
C PHE A 597 -20.89 10.11 15.51
N ASP A 598 -20.58 9.23 16.46
CA ASP A 598 -20.17 9.59 17.82
C ASP A 598 -19.10 8.60 18.31
N ASP A 599 -17.87 9.08 18.49
CA ASP A 599 -16.73 8.22 18.82
C ASP A 599 -16.72 7.66 20.26
N ASN A 600 -17.75 7.98 21.06
CA ASN A 600 -18.05 7.26 22.30
C ASN A 600 -18.75 5.92 22.06
N ASN A 601 -19.28 5.68 20.85
CA ASN A 601 -19.87 4.41 20.45
C ASN A 601 -18.79 3.47 19.88
N SER A 602 -19.05 2.16 19.94
CA SER A 602 -18.22 1.18 19.24
C SER A 602 -18.66 1.06 17.80
N TYR A 603 -17.71 1.17 16.87
CA TYR A 603 -17.86 0.85 15.45
C TYR A 603 -17.06 -0.41 15.07
N TYR A 604 -16.64 -1.17 16.08
CA TYR A 604 -15.90 -2.41 15.97
C TYR A 604 -16.76 -3.58 16.45
N ASP A 605 -16.80 -4.64 15.63
CA ASP A 605 -17.38 -5.93 15.98
C ASP A 605 -16.28 -6.99 15.94
N PRO A 606 -15.95 -7.66 17.06
CA PRO A 606 -14.91 -8.69 17.10
C PRO A 606 -15.23 -9.93 16.24
N GLY A 607 -16.49 -10.11 15.82
CA GLY A 607 -16.88 -11.14 14.85
C GLY A 607 -16.63 -10.75 13.39
N ASN A 608 -16.32 -9.48 13.11
CA ASN A 608 -15.85 -8.99 11.82
C ASN A 608 -14.71 -7.96 11.99
N PRO A 609 -13.53 -8.41 12.44
CA PRO A 609 -12.44 -7.51 12.81
C PRO A 609 -11.83 -6.77 11.62
N THR A 610 -11.94 -7.31 10.40
CA THR A 610 -11.38 -6.66 9.20
C THR A 610 -12.36 -5.70 8.53
N GLY A 611 -13.67 -5.92 8.69
CA GLY A 611 -14.72 -5.07 8.11
C GLY A 611 -15.26 -3.99 9.04
N SER A 612 -14.82 -3.96 10.30
CA SER A 612 -15.25 -2.99 11.31
C SER A 612 -14.06 -2.18 11.83
N VAL A 613 -14.31 -1.02 12.44
CA VAL A 613 -13.25 -0.01 12.69
C VAL A 613 -13.14 0.34 14.18
N ILE A 614 -11.92 0.25 14.71
CA ILE A 614 -11.59 0.71 16.05
C ILE A 614 -11.30 2.21 15.99
N THR A 615 -12.26 3.01 16.44
CA THR A 615 -12.12 4.48 16.52
C THR A 615 -11.61 4.92 17.90
N PRO A 616 -10.76 5.97 17.97
CA PRO A 616 -10.33 6.53 19.25
C PRO A 616 -11.49 7.28 19.93
N VAL A 617 -11.59 7.15 21.25
CA VAL A 617 -12.58 7.87 22.05
C VAL A 617 -12.06 9.27 22.37
N THR A 618 -12.38 10.25 21.52
CA THR A 618 -11.94 11.65 21.68
C THR A 618 -13.06 12.58 22.14
N GLY A 619 -14.28 12.05 22.29
CA GLY A 619 -15.47 12.85 22.59
C GLY A 619 -15.89 13.70 21.38
N THR A 620 -15.70 13.18 20.17
CA THR A 620 -16.05 13.84 18.91
C THR A 620 -17.34 13.27 18.34
N GLN A 621 -18.26 14.16 17.99
CA GLN A 621 -19.49 13.83 17.28
C GLN A 621 -19.54 14.58 15.95
N ILE A 622 -19.87 13.88 14.86
CA ILE A 622 -20.11 14.45 13.53
C ILE A 622 -21.57 14.20 13.17
N ARG A 623 -22.33 15.27 12.93
CA ARG A 623 -23.79 15.20 12.73
C ARG A 623 -24.21 15.75 11.38
N VAL A 624 -24.96 14.96 10.63
CA VAL A 624 -25.70 15.41 9.45
C VAL A 624 -26.90 16.26 9.89
N LYS A 625 -26.93 17.52 9.46
CA LYS A 625 -27.98 18.50 9.85
C LYS A 625 -29.08 18.61 8.81
N SER A 626 -28.69 18.61 7.54
CA SER A 626 -29.60 18.69 6.40
C SER A 626 -28.86 18.33 5.12
N VAL A 627 -29.59 17.84 4.14
CA VAL A 627 -29.15 17.73 2.74
C VAL A 627 -29.99 18.68 1.91
N SER A 628 -29.36 19.44 1.01
CA SER A 628 -30.11 20.31 0.09
C SER A 628 -31.05 19.48 -0.79
N ALA A 629 -32.19 20.04 -1.20
CA ALA A 629 -33.23 19.30 -1.95
C ALA A 629 -32.75 18.64 -3.26
N HIS A 630 -31.66 19.13 -3.85
CA HIS A 630 -31.06 18.57 -5.07
C HIS A 630 -29.75 17.83 -4.81
N GLY A 631 -29.41 17.48 -3.56
CA GLY A 631 -28.15 16.82 -3.22
C GLY A 631 -26.91 17.64 -3.59
N SER A 632 -27.05 18.97 -3.74
CA SER A 632 -25.96 19.87 -4.14
C SER A 632 -24.99 20.21 -3.01
N PHE A 633 -25.43 20.09 -1.75
CA PHE A 633 -24.56 20.12 -0.58
C PHE A 633 -25.25 19.47 0.62
N MET A 634 -24.44 19.06 1.59
CA MET A 634 -24.82 18.58 2.92
C MET A 634 -24.30 19.55 3.99
N GLN A 635 -25.11 19.83 5.01
CA GLN A 635 -24.67 20.57 6.21
C GLN A 635 -24.27 19.58 7.30
N VAL A 636 -23.06 19.75 7.84
CA VAL A 636 -22.48 18.90 8.88
C VAL A 636 -22.09 19.77 10.09
N GLU A 637 -22.33 19.27 11.30
CA GLU A 637 -21.92 19.90 12.56
C GLU A 637 -20.93 18.96 13.26
N VAL A 638 -19.69 19.42 13.49
CA VAL A 638 -18.74 18.75 14.38
C VAL A 638 -18.89 19.38 15.76
N ARG A 639 -18.87 18.58 16.82
CA ARG A 639 -19.07 19.05 18.19
C ARG A 639 -18.61 18.03 19.24
N PRO A 640 -18.49 18.43 20.51
CA PRO A 640 -18.34 17.48 21.61
C PRO A 640 -19.48 16.45 21.65
N SER A 641 -19.11 15.20 21.90
CA SER A 641 -20.05 14.16 22.34
C SER A 641 -20.70 14.56 23.68
N LYS A 642 -21.88 14.03 23.94
CA LYS A 642 -22.75 14.46 25.03
C LYS A 642 -22.71 13.57 26.25
#